data_AF-A0A7V6G695-F1
#
_entry.id   AF-A0A7V6G695-F1
#
_cell.length_a   1.000
_cell.length_b   1.000
_cell.length_c   1.000
_cell.angle_alpha   90.00
_cell.angle_beta   90.00
_cell.angle_gamma   90.00
#
_symmetry.space_group_name_H-M   'P 1'
#
loop_
_entity.id
_entity.type
_entity.pdbx_description
1 polymer ?
#
loop_
_entity_poly.entity_id
_entity_poly.type
_entity_poly.pdbx_seq_one_letter_code
_entity_poly.pdbx_strand_id
1 'polypeptide(L)'
;MKKSALLLIVIMILSDFVLYGQKTKRLKQINSQPIVEAGVRLHDQGKFDEAIQLYKQIPPSDSLYVLAQYEISYAYFAQEKYAEAAKIMEPLRRVYDDHVRMSSIYAILGTTYLYLDAYDKGIEVVQEGLTYLPYSYRLYLTLGSLYSEKGEYKEAELAFKNALFCAPASQLLHYRLGEVLILQGRTIPAILALNYAVFLNPKTEVAITAIQKLQEFYNSFSEDTDNYSAKPTEDAELIAEWEQFNELEFWVKSEVALKRNFHKKSKIGHNINSQNQLVFENLPEPTSSKDIIQYLYVPFFKQIMQDREFNLYAFHFFSGTNLDDGKVEKKAQKMSKKINKMVDKGFAFFKERIYRGIGVENETTPLREFEYDYDSGLIQNIGGHSQKISSRETSYHGNWIIVNGDGGIVAEINLDNDVRNGISTIYYHGEKQQVVPYLNGQIDGTGLIYFTDLGLEEQPLQISLNFKNDKLEGVREEYNRYGVLIEKSYYKNDELHGEAISYTSTGLLYLKGEIEEGKFVGQYEEYYPDGTKSYECYHGKEDEEGISRNYYPDGKLYKEGTVINGKLNGVTKSYYPNGQLMSVGSYLNGELDGFWTDYHPNGMVSVEASYNYGVYNGTNSYYWPSGLLSIQMQYNEGIINKITTYYPNKEIRKEYTGDQLKEEIELYNDYGQLIKKYKCNEKGQEEGISTFYYPTGKIKKTITYVEGEAHGENKEYYPGGNLKIWCYFKNGESDGLQLYYHINDTIESEGYMQNGKKVGSWYWYNLDGSLSHQEEYQNGTIVYAADYFPTGSLKEEYFFDLGGVMTKHIMYNHLGEVLHTNLFQNGEGTMKNYYLNGTLASMGECRYNKYVDTCFFFDLDGNKLFEINYLDGEIHGKTTTFMLEDPFYKAERSFLFGKEHGTIKVYDNQRLIREINYEYGTQSGNRINYYHNGKKRSIVPFVDDVEEGESFYYGDDGKTLLVSHQYLYGDLVAIARQKADRKGVQKWEPVTQDTISVESYYPNKKLAKKEQWVDGQRHGEFLLNGSNGKPIYQYYYTNGLLNGHYLSYYHNGNKRMECDYWLDKLHGVYQEWYEDGTIKMKGNYYLNEAHGEFQFYNQNGELLYTIEFYYGSPIQKK
;
A
#
# COMPACT_ATOMS: atom_id res chain seq x y z
N MET A 1 3.90 -65.60 1.97
CA MET A 1 2.66 -64.97 2.50
C MET A 1 2.76 -64.91 4.02
N LYS A 2 2.41 -63.76 4.62
CA LYS A 2 2.58 -63.37 6.05
C LYS A 2 4.01 -63.02 6.50
N LYS A 3 4.61 -61.99 5.89
CA LYS A 3 5.53 -61.04 6.57
C LYS A 3 5.74 -59.69 5.83
N SER A 4 4.88 -59.36 4.85
CA SER A 4 5.04 -58.17 3.99
C SER A 4 3.90 -57.14 4.12
N ALA A 5 2.98 -57.33 5.08
CA ALA A 5 1.81 -56.45 5.26
C ALA A 5 1.90 -55.55 6.51
N LEU A 6 2.98 -55.64 7.30
CA LEU A 6 3.16 -54.83 8.52
C LEU A 6 4.15 -53.66 8.34
N LEU A 7 4.89 -53.61 7.23
CA LEU A 7 5.81 -52.50 6.92
C LEU A 7 5.12 -51.34 6.17
N LEU A 8 3.99 -51.63 5.50
CA LEU A 8 3.17 -50.63 4.79
C LEU A 8 2.24 -49.82 5.70
N ILE A 9 1.98 -50.30 6.92
CA ILE A 9 1.13 -49.59 7.90
C ILE A 9 1.97 -48.68 8.82
N VAL A 10 3.27 -48.92 8.96
CA VAL A 10 4.17 -48.03 9.75
C VAL A 10 4.67 -46.84 8.90
N ILE A 11 4.74 -46.97 7.58
CA ILE A 11 5.07 -45.84 6.68
C ILE A 11 3.85 -44.94 6.43
N MET A 12 2.62 -45.46 6.48
CA MET A 12 1.40 -44.62 6.42
C MET A 12 1.08 -43.89 7.73
N ILE A 13 1.60 -44.33 8.88
CA ILE A 13 1.38 -43.66 10.17
C ILE A 13 2.47 -42.60 10.47
N LEU A 14 3.58 -42.60 9.73
CA LEU A 14 4.60 -41.54 9.77
C LEU A 14 4.41 -40.44 8.72
N SER A 15 3.49 -40.62 7.75
CA SER A 15 3.05 -39.54 6.85
C SER A 15 1.93 -38.67 7.44
N ASP A 16 1.27 -39.09 8.52
CA ASP A 16 0.19 -38.33 9.18
C ASP A 16 0.68 -37.39 10.30
N PHE A 17 1.98 -37.42 10.65
CA PHE A 17 2.58 -36.48 11.62
C PHE A 17 3.38 -35.34 10.99
N VAL A 18 3.56 -35.33 9.67
CA VAL A 18 4.19 -34.22 8.91
C VAL A 18 3.15 -33.39 8.13
N LEU A 19 1.87 -33.81 8.15
CA LEU A 19 0.76 -33.12 7.47
C LEU A 19 -0.22 -32.39 8.42
N TYR A 20 0.14 -32.22 9.70
CA TYR A 20 -0.63 -31.42 10.66
C TYR A 20 -0.17 -29.94 10.75
N GLY A 21 0.81 -29.54 9.95
CA GLY A 21 1.32 -28.16 9.90
C GLY A 21 1.46 -27.69 8.46
N GLN A 22 0.35 -27.64 7.71
CA GLN A 22 0.10 -26.79 6.52
C GLN A 22 -1.12 -27.35 5.76
N LYS A 23 -2.29 -27.20 6.36
CA LYS A 23 -3.49 -26.92 5.56
C LYS A 23 -3.47 -25.42 5.28
N THR A 24 -2.63 -24.99 4.35
CA THR A 24 -2.86 -23.72 3.67
C THR A 24 -4.22 -23.86 2.99
N LYS A 25 -5.20 -23.12 3.53
CA LYS A 25 -6.49 -22.89 2.86
C LYS A 25 -6.16 -22.48 1.43
N ARG A 26 -6.52 -23.29 0.44
CA ARG A 26 -6.74 -22.77 -0.91
C ARG A 26 -7.74 -21.63 -0.74
N LEU A 27 -7.29 -20.39 -0.89
CA LEU A 27 -8.17 -19.23 -0.99
C LEU A 27 -8.99 -19.44 -2.25
N LYS A 28 -10.22 -19.91 -2.03
CA LYS A 28 -11.25 -19.97 -3.06
C LYS A 28 -11.52 -18.51 -3.44
N GLN A 29 -11.51 -18.17 -4.73
CA GLN A 29 -12.06 -16.89 -5.16
C GLN A 29 -13.54 -16.90 -4.77
N ILE A 30 -13.88 -16.11 -3.77
CA ILE A 30 -15.23 -16.04 -3.21
C ILE A 30 -15.97 -14.95 -3.99
N ASN A 31 -17.12 -15.31 -4.57
CA ASN A 31 -18.06 -14.29 -5.01
C ASN A 31 -18.81 -13.80 -3.76
N SER A 32 -18.44 -12.63 -3.27
CA SER A 32 -18.86 -12.13 -1.97
C SER A 32 -20.28 -11.56 -1.96
N GLN A 33 -20.82 -11.14 -3.12
CA GLN A 33 -22.17 -10.58 -3.22
C GLN A 33 -23.27 -11.57 -2.74
N PRO A 34 -23.32 -12.84 -3.22
CA PRO A 34 -24.24 -13.84 -2.69
C PRO A 34 -24.07 -14.14 -1.19
N ILE A 35 -22.85 -13.99 -0.65
CA ILE A 35 -22.56 -14.21 0.77
C ILE A 35 -23.18 -13.11 1.60
N VAL A 36 -23.01 -11.84 1.20
CA VAL A 36 -23.64 -10.71 1.87
C VAL A 36 -25.16 -10.86 1.85
N GLU A 37 -25.75 -11.12 0.68
CA GLU A 37 -27.20 -11.28 0.55
C GLU A 37 -27.75 -12.45 1.39
N ALA A 38 -27.01 -13.55 1.49
CA ALA A 38 -27.38 -14.67 2.35
C ALA A 38 -27.24 -14.33 3.84
N GLY A 39 -26.19 -13.60 4.21
CA GLY A 39 -26.00 -13.08 5.57
C GLY A 39 -27.16 -12.17 5.99
N VAL A 40 -27.55 -11.21 5.14
CA VAL A 40 -28.64 -10.27 5.45
C VAL A 40 -29.95 -11.03 5.65
N ARG A 41 -30.26 -12.01 4.80
CA ARG A 41 -31.45 -12.87 4.98
C ARG A 41 -31.43 -13.65 6.29
N LEU A 42 -30.26 -14.11 6.76
CA LEU A 42 -30.14 -14.81 8.04
C LEU A 42 -30.26 -13.84 9.21
N HIS A 43 -29.68 -12.65 9.10
CA HIS A 43 -29.82 -11.57 10.06
C HIS A 43 -31.30 -11.20 10.26
N ASP A 44 -32.05 -11.01 9.16
CA ASP A 44 -33.50 -10.71 9.19
C ASP A 44 -34.34 -11.84 9.82
N GLN A 45 -33.83 -13.07 9.84
CA GLN A 45 -34.45 -14.22 10.51
C GLN A 45 -34.07 -14.34 12.00
N GLY A 46 -33.26 -13.42 12.53
CA GLY A 46 -32.72 -13.46 13.89
C GLY A 46 -31.57 -14.46 14.08
N LYS A 47 -31.02 -15.01 12.99
CA LYS A 47 -29.93 -16.00 13.00
C LYS A 47 -28.56 -15.32 12.90
N PHE A 48 -28.27 -14.45 13.87
CA PHE A 48 -27.10 -13.58 13.85
C PHE A 48 -25.77 -14.33 13.80
N ASP A 49 -25.60 -15.42 14.57
CA ASP A 49 -24.34 -16.17 14.56
C ASP A 49 -24.07 -16.82 13.20
N GLU A 50 -25.10 -17.35 12.53
CA GLU A 50 -24.97 -17.91 11.18
C GLU A 50 -24.63 -16.82 10.15
N ALA A 51 -25.25 -15.64 10.25
CA ALA A 51 -24.95 -14.49 9.40
C ALA A 51 -23.50 -14.01 9.59
N ILE A 52 -23.03 -13.87 10.83
CA ILE A 52 -21.65 -13.48 11.15
C ILE A 52 -20.64 -14.47 10.55
N GLN A 53 -20.92 -15.79 10.60
CA GLN A 53 -20.05 -16.79 9.98
C GLN A 53 -20.03 -16.71 8.44
N LEU A 54 -21.10 -16.25 7.81
CA LEU A 54 -21.10 -15.95 6.37
C LEU A 54 -20.24 -14.73 6.07
N TYR A 55 -20.49 -13.60 6.73
CA TYR A 55 -19.74 -12.37 6.48
C TYR A 55 -18.23 -12.52 6.72
N LYS A 56 -17.82 -13.31 7.72
CA LYS A 56 -16.40 -13.63 8.00
C LYS A 56 -15.69 -14.40 6.88
N GLN A 57 -16.40 -14.90 5.86
CA GLN A 57 -15.80 -15.52 4.69
C GLN A 57 -15.27 -14.48 3.70
N ILE A 58 -15.72 -13.23 3.79
CA ILE A 58 -15.31 -12.15 2.90
C ILE A 58 -13.94 -11.62 3.37
N PRO A 59 -12.87 -11.76 2.56
CA PRO A 59 -11.53 -11.37 2.98
C PRO A 59 -11.35 -9.84 2.98
N PRO A 60 -10.37 -9.29 3.74
CA PRO A 60 -10.06 -7.85 3.75
C PRO A 60 -9.72 -7.22 2.40
N SER A 61 -9.33 -8.03 1.42
CA SER A 61 -9.04 -7.61 0.05
C SER A 61 -10.28 -7.51 -0.86
N ASP A 62 -11.47 -7.84 -0.36
CA ASP A 62 -12.72 -7.81 -1.14
C ASP A 62 -13.39 -6.44 -1.06
N SER A 63 -13.96 -5.96 -2.17
CA SER A 63 -14.64 -4.65 -2.23
C SER A 63 -15.87 -4.57 -1.31
N LEU A 64 -16.45 -5.71 -0.90
CA LEU A 64 -17.57 -5.77 0.05
C LEU A 64 -17.12 -5.96 1.50
N TYR A 65 -15.82 -5.88 1.80
CA TYR A 65 -15.32 -6.12 3.15
C TYR A 65 -15.85 -5.12 4.17
N VAL A 66 -15.88 -3.82 3.85
CA VAL A 66 -16.38 -2.79 4.77
C VAL A 66 -17.87 -3.02 5.07
N LEU A 67 -18.66 -3.34 4.04
CA LEU A 67 -20.05 -3.78 4.20
C LEU A 67 -20.16 -5.02 5.09
N ALA A 68 -19.33 -6.03 4.88
CA ALA A 68 -19.34 -7.24 5.69
C ALA A 68 -19.01 -6.95 7.17
N GLN A 69 -18.03 -6.08 7.45
CA GLN A 69 -17.70 -5.69 8.83
C GLN A 69 -18.82 -4.85 9.48
N TYR A 70 -19.46 -3.96 8.71
CA TYR A 70 -20.63 -3.22 9.16
C TYR A 70 -21.76 -4.18 9.56
N GLU A 71 -22.10 -5.14 8.70
CA GLU A 71 -23.14 -6.14 8.97
C GLU A 71 -22.79 -7.06 10.15
N ILE A 72 -21.51 -7.44 10.33
CA ILE A 72 -21.07 -8.19 11.51
C ILE A 72 -21.28 -7.39 12.79
N SER A 73 -20.87 -6.12 12.79
CA SER A 73 -21.05 -5.24 13.96
C SER A 73 -22.53 -5.04 14.27
N TYR A 74 -23.37 -4.86 13.24
CA TYR A 74 -24.81 -4.74 13.39
C TYR A 74 -25.45 -6.02 13.96
N ALA A 75 -25.00 -7.20 13.51
CA ALA A 75 -25.43 -8.48 14.07
C ALA A 75 -25.03 -8.64 15.55
N TYR A 76 -23.82 -8.23 15.95
CA TYR A 76 -23.42 -8.23 17.35
C TYR A 76 -24.24 -7.23 18.19
N PHE A 77 -24.51 -6.05 17.63
CA PHE A 77 -25.36 -5.05 18.28
C PHE A 77 -26.78 -5.60 18.53
N ALA A 78 -27.37 -6.30 17.56
CA ALA A 78 -28.67 -6.96 17.71
C ALA A 78 -28.67 -8.11 18.73
N GLN A 79 -27.50 -8.69 19.04
CA GLN A 79 -27.30 -9.67 20.10
C GLN A 79 -26.98 -9.04 21.47
N GLU A 80 -27.05 -7.71 21.61
CA GLU A 80 -26.66 -6.96 22.83
C GLU A 80 -25.16 -7.12 23.19
N LYS A 81 -24.33 -7.56 22.24
CA LYS A 81 -22.87 -7.72 22.38
C LYS A 81 -22.15 -6.43 21.96
N TYR A 82 -22.38 -5.38 22.74
CA TYR A 82 -21.95 -4.02 22.38
C TYR A 82 -20.42 -3.84 22.34
N ALA A 83 -19.68 -4.49 23.23
CA ALA A 83 -18.22 -4.39 23.24
C ALA A 83 -17.59 -4.98 21.96
N GLU A 84 -18.12 -6.10 21.48
CA GLU A 84 -17.70 -6.75 20.24
C GLU A 84 -18.09 -5.93 19.01
N ALA A 85 -19.29 -5.35 19.01
CA ALA A 85 -19.76 -4.44 17.96
C ALA A 85 -18.84 -3.21 17.83
N ALA A 86 -18.50 -2.56 18.96
CA ALA A 86 -17.59 -1.40 18.99
C ALA A 86 -16.18 -1.78 18.51
N LYS A 87 -15.65 -2.93 18.93
CA LYS A 87 -14.32 -3.42 18.53
C LYS A 87 -14.16 -3.55 17.02
N ILE A 88 -15.23 -3.94 16.32
CA ILE A 88 -15.23 -4.11 14.86
C ILE A 88 -15.45 -2.78 14.13
N MET A 89 -16.27 -1.90 14.70
CA MET A 89 -16.67 -0.65 14.04
C MET A 89 -15.67 0.50 14.22
N GLU A 90 -14.93 0.55 15.34
CA GLU A 90 -13.91 1.59 15.60
C GLU A 90 -12.87 1.73 14.46
N PRO A 91 -12.27 0.64 13.93
CA PRO A 91 -11.32 0.73 12.82
C PRO A 91 -11.95 1.17 11.49
N LEU A 92 -13.29 1.15 11.37
CA LEU A 92 -14.00 1.55 10.16
C LEU A 92 -14.37 3.04 10.14
N ARG A 93 -14.10 3.77 11.21
CA ARG A 93 -14.27 5.23 11.21
C ARG A 93 -13.42 5.83 10.10
N ARG A 94 -13.98 6.82 9.39
CA ARG A 94 -13.32 7.52 8.27
C ARG A 94 -12.96 6.62 7.07
N VAL A 95 -13.34 5.34 7.09
CA VAL A 95 -13.22 4.47 5.91
C VAL A 95 -14.36 4.81 4.96
N TYR A 96 -14.02 5.14 3.72
CA TYR A 96 -14.98 5.42 2.66
C TYR A 96 -15.36 4.13 1.96
N ASP A 97 -16.67 3.92 1.77
CA ASP A 97 -17.21 2.78 1.07
C ASP A 97 -18.54 3.17 0.43
N ASP A 98 -18.74 2.82 -0.85
CA ASP A 98 -19.95 3.18 -1.59
C ASP A 98 -21.18 2.35 -1.15
N HIS A 99 -20.96 1.22 -0.47
CA HIS A 99 -22.02 0.32 -0.01
C HIS A 99 -22.51 0.65 1.41
N VAL A 100 -21.69 1.30 2.24
CA VAL A 100 -22.04 1.69 3.61
C VAL A 100 -22.04 3.20 3.79
N ARG A 101 -23.18 3.75 4.20
CA ARG A 101 -23.27 5.17 4.57
C ARG A 101 -22.42 5.48 5.79
N MET A 102 -21.58 6.50 5.69
CA MET A 102 -20.74 6.97 6.79
C MET A 102 -21.57 7.36 8.02
N SER A 103 -22.76 7.96 7.86
CA SER A 103 -23.64 8.25 9.01
C SER A 103 -24.08 7.00 9.77
N SER A 104 -24.19 5.85 9.09
CA SER A 104 -24.57 4.58 9.72
C SER A 104 -23.46 4.05 10.63
N ILE A 105 -22.19 4.15 10.19
CA ILE A 105 -21.01 3.75 10.96
C ILE A 105 -20.90 4.57 12.25
N TYR A 106 -20.97 5.90 12.13
CA TYR A 106 -20.91 6.78 13.31
C TYR A 106 -22.13 6.62 14.23
N ALA A 107 -23.34 6.48 13.68
CA ALA A 107 -24.55 6.30 14.47
C ALA A 107 -24.56 4.97 15.23
N ILE A 108 -24.18 3.86 14.58
CA ILE A 108 -24.13 2.56 15.26
C ILE A 108 -23.06 2.55 16.34
N LEU A 109 -21.89 3.16 16.09
CA LEU A 109 -20.83 3.26 17.09
C LEU A 109 -21.23 4.15 18.27
N GLY A 110 -21.82 5.32 18.02
CA GLY A 110 -22.34 6.20 19.07
C GLY A 110 -23.44 5.52 19.91
N THR A 111 -24.36 4.82 19.25
CA THR A 111 -25.40 4.04 19.93
C THR A 111 -24.82 2.85 20.71
N THR A 112 -23.77 2.21 20.20
CA THR A 112 -23.07 1.13 20.92
C THR A 112 -22.46 1.66 22.22
N TYR A 113 -21.86 2.86 22.18
CA TYR A 113 -21.33 3.51 23.39
C TYR A 113 -22.41 3.99 24.35
N LEU A 114 -23.59 4.37 23.85
CA LEU A 114 -24.76 4.65 24.67
C LEU A 114 -25.11 3.44 25.56
N TYR A 115 -25.22 2.24 24.96
CA TYR A 115 -25.56 1.01 25.69
C TYR A 115 -24.42 0.43 26.55
N LEU A 116 -23.20 0.93 26.37
CA LEU A 116 -22.05 0.63 27.23
C LEU A 116 -21.90 1.65 28.38
N ASP A 117 -22.83 2.60 28.51
CA ASP A 117 -22.75 3.74 29.43
C ASP A 117 -21.46 4.59 29.27
N ALA A 118 -20.85 4.54 28.08
CA ALA A 118 -19.61 5.24 27.73
C ALA A 118 -19.93 6.57 27.01
N TYR A 119 -20.74 7.42 27.64
CA TYR A 119 -21.36 8.58 26.98
C TYR A 119 -20.36 9.56 26.38
N ASP A 120 -19.29 9.93 27.09
CA ASP A 120 -18.28 10.88 26.60
C ASP A 120 -17.61 10.39 25.32
N LYS A 121 -17.32 9.08 25.25
CA LYS A 121 -16.74 8.47 24.06
C LYS A 121 -17.73 8.43 22.90
N GLY A 122 -19.00 8.13 23.17
CA GLY A 122 -20.06 8.19 22.17
C GLY A 122 -20.23 9.61 21.61
N ILE A 123 -20.18 10.63 22.48
CA ILE A 123 -20.27 12.05 22.10
C ILE A 123 -19.09 12.44 21.21
N GLU A 124 -17.86 12.11 21.61
CA GLU A 124 -16.64 12.36 20.82
C GLU A 124 -16.75 11.76 19.41
N VAL A 125 -17.14 10.48 19.31
CA VAL A 125 -17.32 9.77 18.05
C VAL A 125 -18.35 10.46 17.15
N VAL A 126 -19.51 10.81 17.70
CA VAL A 126 -20.59 11.41 16.90
C VAL A 126 -20.26 12.84 16.50
N GLN A 127 -19.58 13.61 17.37
CA GLN A 127 -19.08 14.95 17.05
C GLN A 127 -18.04 14.92 15.93
N GLU A 128 -17.15 13.92 15.92
CA GLU A 128 -16.27 13.69 14.78
C GLU A 128 -17.08 13.39 13.50
N GLY A 129 -18.07 12.49 13.57
CA GLY A 129 -18.92 12.23 12.40
C GLY A 129 -19.59 13.49 11.84
N LEU A 130 -20.00 14.41 12.72
CA LEU A 130 -20.62 15.69 12.36
C LEU A 130 -19.64 16.68 11.71
N THR A 131 -18.32 16.51 11.82
CA THR A 131 -17.37 17.35 11.05
C THR A 131 -17.44 17.05 9.56
N TYR A 132 -17.76 15.80 9.20
CA TYR A 132 -17.92 15.35 7.81
C TYR A 132 -19.37 15.43 7.32
N LEU A 133 -20.34 15.23 8.24
CA LEU A 133 -21.77 15.13 7.95
C LEU A 133 -22.58 16.14 8.78
N PRO A 134 -22.35 17.46 8.62
CA PRO A 134 -22.88 18.50 9.51
C PRO A 134 -24.41 18.63 9.50
N TYR A 135 -25.09 18.05 8.51
CA TYR A 135 -26.54 18.06 8.35
C TYR A 135 -27.16 16.66 8.50
N SER A 136 -26.48 15.75 9.22
CA SER A 136 -26.99 14.40 9.43
C SER A 136 -27.97 14.34 10.61
N TYR A 137 -29.27 14.24 10.32
CA TYR A 137 -30.30 14.09 11.35
C TYR A 137 -30.06 12.85 12.24
N ARG A 138 -29.48 11.78 11.66
CA ARG A 138 -29.21 10.52 12.36
C ARG A 138 -28.10 10.68 13.40
N LEU A 139 -27.06 11.43 13.07
CA LEU A 139 -25.99 11.74 14.03
C LEU A 139 -26.50 12.66 15.14
N TYR A 140 -27.25 13.71 14.81
CA TYR A 140 -27.87 14.56 15.83
C TYR A 140 -28.88 13.81 16.72
N LEU A 141 -29.65 12.86 16.17
CA LEU A 141 -30.52 11.98 16.96
C LEU A 141 -29.72 11.13 17.94
N THR A 142 -28.59 10.56 17.49
CA THR A 142 -27.71 9.75 18.33
C THR A 142 -27.07 10.61 19.42
N LEU A 143 -26.58 11.80 19.05
CA LEU A 143 -26.00 12.78 19.97
C LEU A 143 -27.00 13.23 21.04
N GLY A 144 -28.23 13.55 20.65
CA GLY A 144 -29.29 13.93 21.59
C GLY A 144 -29.65 12.79 22.55
N SER A 145 -29.62 11.55 22.08
CA SER A 145 -29.86 10.36 22.94
C SER A 145 -28.73 10.19 23.95
N LEU A 146 -27.46 10.35 23.54
CA LEU A 146 -26.29 10.31 24.43
C LEU A 146 -26.35 11.37 25.52
N TYR A 147 -26.63 12.64 25.16
CA TYR A 147 -26.79 13.69 26.15
C TYR A 147 -27.97 13.45 27.09
N SER A 148 -29.09 12.94 26.56
CA SER A 148 -30.28 12.65 27.36
C SER A 148 -30.00 11.58 28.44
N GLU A 149 -29.37 10.47 28.07
CA GLU A 149 -29.01 9.40 29.03
C GLU A 149 -27.92 9.84 30.03
N LYS A 150 -26.98 10.70 29.58
CA LYS A 150 -25.98 11.32 30.45
C LYS A 150 -26.61 12.30 31.46
N GLY A 151 -27.82 12.79 31.20
CA GLY A 151 -28.54 13.77 32.03
C GLY A 151 -28.28 15.24 31.66
N GLU A 152 -27.67 15.49 30.51
CA GLU A 152 -27.38 16.81 29.94
C GLU A 152 -28.54 17.25 29.02
N TYR A 153 -29.69 17.56 29.62
CA TYR A 153 -30.95 17.72 28.88
C TYR A 153 -30.99 18.96 27.98
N LYS A 154 -30.20 20.01 28.26
CA LYS A 154 -30.15 21.22 27.42
C LYS A 154 -29.46 20.92 26.10
N GLU A 155 -28.32 20.24 26.19
CA GLU A 155 -27.51 19.78 25.07
C GLU A 155 -28.29 18.75 24.23
N ALA A 156 -29.03 17.86 24.90
CA ALA A 156 -29.93 16.91 24.25
C ALA A 156 -31.06 17.61 23.47
N GLU A 157 -31.71 18.62 24.06
CA GLU A 157 -32.72 19.43 23.38
C GLU A 157 -32.14 20.10 22.13
N LEU A 158 -30.97 20.74 22.25
CA LEU A 158 -30.30 21.39 21.12
C LEU A 158 -29.99 20.38 20.00
N ALA A 159 -29.48 19.19 20.35
CA ALA A 159 -29.21 18.14 19.39
C ALA A 159 -30.49 17.65 18.69
N PHE A 160 -31.60 17.43 19.41
CA PHE A 160 -32.88 17.05 18.79
C PHE A 160 -33.47 18.16 17.92
N LYS A 161 -33.29 19.44 18.30
CA LYS A 161 -33.66 20.58 17.44
C LYS A 161 -32.83 20.62 16.17
N ASN A 162 -31.53 20.38 16.24
CA ASN A 162 -30.66 20.26 15.05
C ASN A 162 -31.06 19.06 14.18
N ALA A 163 -31.43 17.93 14.79
CA ALA A 163 -31.97 16.79 14.05
C ALA A 163 -33.27 17.15 13.31
N LEU A 164 -34.19 17.87 13.98
CA LEU A 164 -35.44 18.36 13.38
C LEU A 164 -35.18 19.41 12.31
N PHE A 165 -34.14 20.21 12.44
CA PHE A 165 -33.69 21.11 11.38
C PHE A 165 -33.29 20.32 10.12
N CYS A 166 -32.61 19.19 10.26
CA CYS A 166 -32.23 18.34 9.13
C CYS A 166 -33.38 17.50 8.55
N ALA A 167 -34.32 17.06 9.40
CA ALA A 167 -35.43 16.17 9.03
C ALA A 167 -36.73 16.56 9.77
N PRO A 168 -37.33 17.72 9.44
CA PRO A 168 -38.42 18.30 10.23
C PRO A 168 -39.68 17.45 10.23
N ALA A 169 -39.89 16.57 9.24
CA ALA A 169 -41.10 15.74 9.13
C ALA A 169 -41.01 14.44 9.96
N SER A 170 -39.91 14.23 10.70
CA SER A 170 -39.68 12.98 11.43
C SER A 170 -40.47 12.89 12.72
N GLN A 171 -41.44 11.98 12.77
CA GLN A 171 -42.23 11.72 13.98
C GLN A 171 -41.36 11.37 15.20
N LEU A 172 -40.31 10.58 14.97
CA LEU A 172 -39.41 10.13 16.02
C LEU A 172 -38.70 11.31 16.69
N LEU A 173 -38.27 12.29 15.90
CA LEU A 173 -37.55 13.45 16.44
C LEU A 173 -38.46 14.37 17.26
N HIS A 174 -39.71 14.57 16.83
CA HIS A 174 -40.71 15.30 17.63
C HIS A 174 -41.03 14.57 18.95
N TYR A 175 -41.11 13.24 18.90
CA TYR A 175 -41.31 12.41 20.08
C TYR A 175 -40.12 12.52 21.05
N ARG A 176 -38.88 12.38 20.57
CA ARG A 176 -37.65 12.52 21.38
C ARG A 176 -37.50 13.90 21.99
N LEU A 177 -37.82 14.96 21.23
CA LEU A 177 -37.89 16.31 21.76
C LEU A 177 -38.96 16.41 22.87
N GLY A 178 -40.14 15.82 22.67
CA GLY A 178 -41.18 15.74 23.70
C GLY A 178 -40.70 15.04 24.98
N GLU A 179 -39.96 13.93 24.86
CA GLU A 179 -39.39 13.21 26.02
C GLU A 179 -38.39 14.07 26.79
N VAL A 180 -37.46 14.74 26.11
CA VAL A 180 -36.46 15.57 26.79
C VAL A 180 -37.11 16.79 27.46
N LEU A 181 -38.17 17.35 26.87
CA LEU A 181 -38.95 18.44 27.45
C LEU A 181 -39.67 18.02 28.75
N ILE A 182 -40.14 16.77 28.83
CA ILE A 182 -40.69 16.21 30.08
C ILE A 182 -39.61 16.16 31.15
N LEU A 183 -38.40 15.69 30.81
CA LEU A 183 -37.27 15.58 31.74
C LEU A 183 -36.82 16.96 32.27
N GLN A 184 -36.95 18.00 31.45
CA GLN A 184 -36.72 19.40 31.83
C GLN A 184 -37.89 20.04 32.60
N GLY A 185 -39.00 19.34 32.81
CA GLY A 185 -40.19 19.86 33.50
C GLY A 185 -41.04 20.84 32.67
N ARG A 186 -40.83 20.92 31.35
CA ARG A 186 -41.51 21.88 30.45
C ARG A 186 -42.83 21.32 29.95
N THR A 187 -43.86 21.43 30.78
CA THR A 187 -45.15 20.76 30.59
C THR A 187 -45.83 21.07 29.26
N ILE A 188 -46.09 22.34 28.95
CA ILE A 188 -46.82 22.72 27.73
C ILE A 188 -46.03 22.41 26.46
N PRO A 189 -44.74 22.80 26.32
CA PRO A 189 -43.92 22.43 25.16
C PRO A 189 -43.88 20.92 24.90
N ALA A 190 -43.72 20.09 25.94
CA ALA A 190 -43.72 18.64 25.83
C ALA A 190 -45.04 18.10 25.25
N ILE A 191 -46.17 18.57 25.78
CA ILE A 191 -47.50 18.19 25.30
C ILE A 191 -47.64 18.53 23.81
N LEU A 192 -47.21 19.73 23.41
CA LEU A 192 -47.31 20.15 22.01
C LEU A 192 -46.43 19.30 21.08
N ALA A 193 -45.19 19.02 21.46
CA ALA A 193 -44.27 18.18 20.68
C ALA A 193 -44.82 16.77 20.46
N LEU A 194 -45.28 16.12 21.54
CA LEU A 194 -45.87 14.77 21.48
C LEU A 194 -47.17 14.76 20.65
N ASN A 195 -48.02 15.77 20.80
CA ASN A 195 -49.23 15.89 19.99
C ASN A 195 -48.93 16.09 18.50
N TYR A 196 -47.84 16.79 18.19
CA TYR A 196 -47.42 17.01 16.82
C TYR A 196 -46.85 15.73 16.19
N ALA A 197 -46.05 14.97 16.95
CA ALA A 197 -45.55 13.66 16.54
C ALA A 197 -46.70 12.73 16.10
N VAL A 198 -47.80 12.69 16.87
CA VAL A 198 -48.99 11.89 16.54
C VAL A 198 -49.75 12.45 15.33
N PHE A 199 -49.84 13.79 15.20
CA PHE A 199 -50.55 14.42 14.09
C PHE A 199 -49.98 14.03 12.71
N LEU A 200 -48.65 13.98 12.59
CA LEU A 200 -47.96 13.66 11.33
C LEU A 200 -48.43 12.32 10.73
N ASN A 201 -48.50 11.27 11.54
CA ASN A 201 -49.08 9.98 11.16
C ASN A 201 -49.55 9.19 12.39
N PRO A 202 -50.85 9.13 12.69
CA PRO A 202 -51.37 8.57 13.95
C PRO A 202 -51.35 7.04 14.00
N LYS A 203 -50.93 6.36 12.92
CA LYS A 203 -50.98 4.90 12.78
C LYS A 203 -49.62 4.21 12.92
N THR A 204 -48.57 4.95 13.25
CA THR A 204 -47.22 4.41 13.47
C THR A 204 -47.01 4.01 14.92
N GLU A 205 -46.04 3.12 15.17
CA GLU A 205 -45.64 2.73 16.52
C GLU A 205 -45.15 3.92 17.35
N VAL A 206 -44.43 4.85 16.72
CA VAL A 206 -43.99 6.11 17.35
C VAL A 206 -45.18 6.93 17.83
N ALA A 207 -46.25 7.04 17.03
CA ALA A 207 -47.45 7.77 17.44
C ALA A 207 -48.16 7.07 18.61
N ILE A 208 -48.28 5.75 18.59
CA ILE A 208 -48.87 4.98 19.70
C ILE A 208 -48.07 5.21 20.98
N THR A 209 -46.74 5.16 20.89
CA THR A 209 -45.82 5.40 22.01
C THR A 209 -45.93 6.83 22.52
N ALA A 210 -46.05 7.82 21.65
CA ALA A 210 -46.28 9.21 22.03
C ALA A 210 -47.62 9.42 22.75
N ILE A 211 -48.69 8.70 22.35
CA ILE A 211 -49.99 8.71 23.04
C ILE A 211 -49.87 8.10 24.45
N GLN A 212 -49.15 6.98 24.57
CA GLN A 212 -48.89 6.33 25.86
C GLN A 212 -48.09 7.26 26.79
N LYS A 213 -47.01 7.86 26.28
CA LYS A 213 -46.20 8.83 27.02
C LYS A 213 -47.03 10.05 27.46
N LEU A 214 -47.89 10.58 26.59
CA LEU A 214 -48.84 11.63 26.96
C LEU A 214 -49.80 11.17 28.06
N GLN A 215 -50.31 9.94 28.00
CA GLN A 215 -51.21 9.39 29.03
C GLN A 215 -50.50 9.29 30.38
N GLU A 216 -49.29 8.73 30.40
CA GLU A 216 -48.45 8.60 31.60
C GLU A 216 -48.14 9.97 32.19
N PHE A 217 -47.74 10.93 31.34
CA PHE A 217 -47.42 12.28 31.76
C PHE A 217 -48.64 13.01 32.35
N TYR A 218 -49.83 12.91 31.74
CA TYR A 218 -51.04 13.49 32.33
C TYR A 218 -51.44 12.81 33.65
N ASN A 219 -51.36 11.48 33.73
CA ASN A 219 -51.72 10.75 34.95
C ASN A 219 -50.80 11.15 36.13
N SER A 220 -49.54 11.47 35.86
CA SER A 220 -48.57 11.90 36.87
C SER A 220 -48.98 13.18 37.61
N PHE A 221 -49.88 14.01 37.06
CA PHE A 221 -50.37 15.21 37.76
C PHE A 221 -51.35 14.91 38.90
N SER A 222 -51.95 13.72 38.89
CA SER A 222 -52.99 13.30 39.85
C SER A 222 -52.45 12.44 40.99
N GLU A 223 -51.28 11.85 40.81
CA GLU A 223 -50.63 11.00 41.83
C GLU A 223 -49.73 11.87 42.71
N ASP A 224 -49.89 11.77 44.04
CA ASP A 224 -49.06 12.44 45.07
C ASP A 224 -47.67 11.74 45.18
N THR A 225 -47.09 11.37 44.03
CA THR A 225 -45.86 10.60 43.88
C THR A 225 -44.98 11.24 42.82
N ASP A 226 -43.74 11.55 43.19
CA ASP A 226 -42.64 12.06 42.35
C ASP A 226 -42.20 11.07 41.24
N ASN A 227 -43.11 10.57 40.41
CA ASN A 227 -42.82 9.51 39.42
C ASN A 227 -42.04 10.01 38.19
N TYR A 228 -41.99 11.32 37.95
CA TYR A 228 -41.04 11.94 37.02
C TYR A 228 -40.05 12.78 37.82
N SER A 229 -38.81 12.30 37.97
CA SER A 229 -37.70 13.09 38.50
C SER A 229 -37.26 14.16 37.48
N ALA A 230 -38.15 15.09 37.15
CA ALA A 230 -37.83 16.22 36.30
C ALA A 230 -36.73 17.04 36.99
N LYS A 231 -35.71 17.43 36.23
CA LYS A 231 -34.72 18.42 36.65
C LYS A 231 -35.03 19.71 35.90
N PRO A 232 -35.75 20.66 36.53
CA PRO A 232 -36.09 21.92 35.89
C PRO A 232 -34.82 22.61 35.38
N THR A 233 -34.87 23.17 34.18
CA THR A 233 -33.73 23.93 33.66
C THR A 233 -33.41 25.11 34.60
N GLU A 234 -32.12 25.37 34.83
CA GLU A 234 -31.66 26.56 35.57
C GLU A 234 -31.36 27.75 34.63
N ASP A 235 -31.58 27.57 33.33
CA ASP A 235 -31.29 28.57 32.30
C ASP A 235 -32.33 29.70 32.32
N ALA A 236 -31.85 30.91 32.63
CA ALA A 236 -32.69 32.08 32.80
C ALA A 236 -33.41 32.56 31.52
N GLU A 237 -32.81 32.37 30.33
CA GLU A 237 -33.42 32.78 29.07
C GLU A 237 -34.58 31.86 28.70
N LEU A 238 -34.33 30.57 28.86
CA LEU A 238 -35.31 29.51 28.70
C LEU A 238 -36.49 29.68 29.68
N ILE A 239 -36.22 29.96 30.96
CA ILE A 239 -37.26 30.26 31.96
C ILE A 239 -38.13 31.44 31.51
N ALA A 240 -37.51 32.56 31.10
CA ALA A 240 -38.23 33.77 30.71
C ALA A 240 -39.14 33.55 29.47
N GLU A 241 -38.70 32.75 28.49
CA GLU A 241 -39.52 32.43 27.32
C GLU A 241 -40.75 31.58 27.70
N TRP A 242 -40.69 30.79 28.77
CA TRP A 242 -41.74 29.83 29.11
C TRP A 242 -42.67 30.26 30.24
N GLU A 243 -42.36 31.37 30.93
CA GLU A 243 -43.28 31.97 31.91
C GLU A 243 -44.68 32.24 31.33
N GLN A 244 -44.78 32.49 30.02
CA GLN A 244 -46.05 32.67 29.31
C GLN A 244 -46.99 31.44 29.37
N PHE A 245 -46.47 30.25 29.67
CA PHE A 245 -47.25 29.03 29.78
C PHE A 245 -47.70 28.71 31.22
N ASN A 246 -47.21 29.44 32.23
CA ASN A 246 -47.40 29.11 33.65
C ASN A 246 -48.88 28.97 34.05
N GLU A 247 -49.75 29.89 33.59
CA GLU A 247 -51.18 29.84 33.90
C GLU A 247 -51.86 28.62 33.24
N LEU A 248 -51.52 28.34 31.98
CA LEU A 248 -52.06 27.18 31.26
C LEU A 248 -51.59 25.87 31.88
N GLU A 249 -50.31 25.81 32.26
CA GLU A 249 -49.71 24.68 32.95
C GLU A 249 -50.42 24.40 34.27
N PHE A 250 -50.71 25.44 35.06
CA PHE A 250 -51.48 25.31 36.29
C PHE A 250 -52.88 24.70 36.03
N TRP A 251 -53.59 25.12 34.98
CA TRP A 251 -54.91 24.56 34.66
C TRP A 251 -54.87 23.11 34.22
N VAL A 252 -53.86 22.73 33.42
CA VAL A 252 -53.66 21.35 32.96
C VAL A 252 -53.36 20.44 34.15
N LYS A 253 -52.42 20.84 35.02
CA LYS A 253 -52.05 20.11 36.24
C LYS A 253 -53.20 20.03 37.26
N SER A 254 -54.06 21.05 37.31
CA SER A 254 -55.27 21.06 38.15
C SER A 254 -56.43 20.22 37.59
N GLU A 255 -56.21 19.52 36.46
CA GLU A 255 -57.17 18.65 35.78
C GLU A 255 -58.53 19.29 35.51
N VAL A 256 -58.55 20.60 35.23
CA VAL A 256 -59.80 21.35 35.06
C VAL A 256 -60.63 20.78 33.89
N ALA A 257 -59.96 20.27 32.86
CA ALA A 257 -60.59 19.64 31.69
C ALA A 257 -61.33 18.32 32.00
N LEU A 258 -61.02 17.68 33.13
CA LEU A 258 -61.62 16.39 33.53
C LEU A 258 -62.87 16.58 34.40
N LYS A 259 -63.16 17.81 34.84
CA LYS A 259 -64.35 18.13 35.64
C LYS A 259 -65.64 18.03 34.81
N ARG A 260 -66.75 17.67 35.48
CA ARG A 260 -68.06 17.40 34.82
C ARG A 260 -68.62 18.58 34.01
N ASN A 261 -68.25 19.81 34.34
CA ASN A 261 -68.73 21.04 33.68
C ASN A 261 -67.84 21.51 32.52
N PHE A 262 -66.75 20.80 32.20
CA PHE A 262 -65.92 21.15 31.05
C PHE A 262 -66.65 20.88 29.73
N HIS A 263 -66.79 21.91 28.89
CA HIS A 263 -67.52 21.81 27.63
C HIS A 263 -66.66 21.17 26.53
N LYS A 264 -66.92 19.90 26.23
CA LYS A 264 -66.15 19.13 25.23
C LYS A 264 -66.57 19.47 23.80
N LYS A 265 -65.61 19.87 22.96
CA LYS A 265 -65.80 20.14 21.52
C LYS A 265 -65.77 18.88 20.64
N SER A 266 -65.32 17.75 21.18
CA SER A 266 -65.27 16.45 20.51
C SER A 266 -66.04 15.39 21.29
N LYS A 267 -66.61 14.41 20.58
CA LYS A 267 -67.34 13.28 21.18
C LYS A 267 -66.42 12.15 21.70
N ILE A 268 -65.10 12.29 21.60
CA ILE A 268 -64.15 11.29 22.08
C ILE A 268 -64.03 11.39 23.60
N GLY A 269 -64.44 10.33 24.30
CA GLY A 269 -64.47 10.24 25.76
C GLY A 269 -63.15 9.82 26.38
N HIS A 270 -62.04 10.51 26.07
CA HIS A 270 -60.70 10.21 26.58
C HIS A 270 -60.11 11.39 27.36
N ASN A 271 -59.30 11.12 28.39
CA ASN A 271 -58.67 12.17 29.22
C ASN A 271 -57.72 13.05 28.40
N ILE A 272 -56.81 12.44 27.62
CA ILE A 272 -55.93 13.15 26.67
C ILE A 272 -56.74 14.09 25.76
N ASN A 273 -57.88 13.65 25.21
CA ASN A 273 -58.69 14.48 24.32
C ASN A 273 -59.18 15.76 25.03
N SER A 274 -59.57 15.64 26.30
CA SER A 274 -60.09 16.77 27.08
C SER A 274 -58.96 17.72 27.47
N GLN A 275 -57.81 17.18 27.89
CA GLN A 275 -56.62 17.96 28.22
C GLN A 275 -56.03 18.68 26.99
N ASN A 276 -55.90 17.99 25.85
CA ASN A 276 -55.46 18.61 24.60
C ASN A 276 -56.39 19.75 24.17
N GLN A 277 -57.71 19.60 24.38
CA GLN A 277 -58.66 20.68 24.11
C GLN A 277 -58.35 21.91 24.96
N LEU A 278 -58.15 21.73 26.28
CA LEU A 278 -57.81 22.81 27.21
C LEU A 278 -56.51 23.50 26.79
N VAL A 279 -55.48 22.74 26.44
CA VAL A 279 -54.18 23.28 25.99
C VAL A 279 -54.39 24.12 24.74
N PHE A 280 -54.96 23.57 23.67
CA PHE A 280 -55.02 24.26 22.37
C PHE A 280 -55.92 25.50 22.40
N GLU A 281 -56.96 25.50 23.24
CA GLU A 281 -57.87 26.65 23.41
C GLU A 281 -57.21 27.86 24.05
N ASN A 282 -56.19 27.64 24.88
CA ASN A 282 -55.62 28.65 25.76
C ASN A 282 -54.13 28.92 25.49
N LEU A 283 -53.63 28.52 24.32
CA LEU A 283 -52.25 28.82 23.92
C LEU A 283 -52.03 30.34 23.78
N PRO A 284 -50.91 30.88 24.30
CA PRO A 284 -50.57 32.30 24.18
C PRO A 284 -50.34 32.71 22.72
N GLU A 285 -50.17 34.02 22.47
CA GLU A 285 -49.71 34.48 21.16
C GLU A 285 -48.24 34.08 20.95
N PRO A 286 -47.87 33.56 19.75
CA PRO A 286 -46.49 33.17 19.48
C PRO A 286 -45.56 34.39 19.53
N THR A 287 -44.36 34.22 20.08
CA THR A 287 -43.34 35.26 20.09
C THR A 287 -42.67 35.40 18.71
N SER A 288 -41.75 36.35 18.55
CA SER A 288 -40.90 36.45 17.36
C SER A 288 -39.80 35.39 17.28
N SER A 289 -39.71 34.50 18.27
CA SER A 289 -38.71 33.42 18.31
C SER A 289 -38.87 32.47 17.13
N LYS A 290 -37.74 32.03 16.58
CA LYS A 290 -37.68 31.00 15.53
C LYS A 290 -37.56 29.58 16.11
N ASP A 291 -37.62 29.43 17.43
CA ASP A 291 -37.67 28.14 18.08
C ASP A 291 -38.90 27.32 17.62
N ILE A 292 -38.76 26.00 17.51
CA ILE A 292 -39.82 25.12 16.98
C ILE A 292 -41.13 25.18 17.79
N ILE A 293 -41.07 25.48 19.09
CA ILE A 293 -42.27 25.60 19.92
C ILE A 293 -43.10 26.82 19.49
N GLN A 294 -42.46 27.99 19.40
CA GLN A 294 -43.10 29.27 19.05
C GLN A 294 -43.38 29.38 17.56
N TYR A 295 -42.47 28.84 16.77
CA TYR A 295 -42.48 28.95 15.34
C TYR A 295 -43.28 27.85 14.66
N LEU A 296 -43.52 26.69 15.25
CA LEU A 296 -44.34 25.66 14.62
C LEU A 296 -45.53 25.26 15.48
N TYR A 297 -45.29 24.81 16.70
CA TYR A 297 -46.35 24.14 17.46
C TYR A 297 -47.45 25.09 17.92
N VAL A 298 -47.11 26.19 18.60
CA VAL A 298 -48.12 27.14 19.12
C VAL A 298 -49.05 27.63 18.01
N PRO A 299 -48.54 28.13 16.87
CA PRO A 299 -49.39 28.60 15.79
C PRO A 299 -50.20 27.49 15.11
N PHE A 300 -49.62 26.29 14.94
CA PHE A 300 -50.30 25.15 14.33
C PHE A 300 -51.54 24.73 15.11
N PHE A 301 -51.40 24.52 16.42
CA PHE A 301 -52.52 24.08 17.26
C PHE A 301 -53.56 25.19 17.46
N LYS A 302 -53.17 26.46 17.49
CA LYS A 302 -54.11 27.59 17.45
C LYS A 302 -54.92 27.61 16.16
N GLN A 303 -54.30 27.34 15.01
CA GLN A 303 -54.99 27.30 13.71
C GLN A 303 -56.07 26.20 13.70
N ILE A 304 -55.79 25.00 14.25
CA ILE A 304 -56.79 23.92 14.38
C ILE A 304 -58.04 24.40 15.14
N MET A 305 -57.84 25.21 16.19
CA MET A 305 -58.94 25.76 16.98
C MET A 305 -59.71 26.85 16.23
N GLN A 306 -59.01 27.76 15.56
CA GLN A 306 -59.59 28.85 14.76
C GLN A 306 -60.44 28.32 13.59
N ASP A 307 -59.95 27.27 12.92
CA ASP A 307 -60.65 26.60 11.81
C ASP A 307 -61.86 25.76 12.30
N ARG A 308 -62.05 25.64 13.62
CA ARG A 308 -63.06 24.78 14.27
C ARG A 308 -62.89 23.30 13.90
N GLU A 309 -61.64 22.87 13.67
CA GLU A 309 -61.28 21.53 13.20
C GLU A 309 -60.89 20.57 14.33
N PHE A 310 -60.92 21.02 15.60
CA PHE A 310 -60.54 20.19 16.77
C PHE A 310 -61.22 18.80 16.82
N ASN A 311 -62.52 18.70 16.48
CA ASN A 311 -63.18 17.40 16.44
C ASN A 311 -62.58 16.48 15.35
N LEU A 312 -62.21 17.01 14.19
CA LEU A 312 -61.53 16.23 13.14
C LEU A 312 -60.12 15.81 13.60
N TYR A 313 -59.38 16.72 14.23
CA TYR A 313 -58.08 16.44 14.85
C TYR A 313 -58.20 15.28 15.85
N ALA A 314 -59.16 15.33 16.76
CA ALA A 314 -59.35 14.28 17.76
C ALA A 314 -59.61 12.90 17.13
N PHE A 315 -60.46 12.82 16.08
CA PHE A 315 -60.67 11.56 15.37
C PHE A 315 -59.45 11.08 14.60
N HIS A 316 -58.64 11.99 14.04
CA HIS A 316 -57.37 11.67 13.40
C HIS A 316 -56.35 11.12 14.41
N PHE A 317 -56.13 11.86 15.50
CA PHE A 317 -55.19 11.54 16.57
C PHE A 317 -55.39 10.13 17.13
N PHE A 318 -56.64 9.75 17.40
CA PHE A 318 -56.96 8.42 17.95
C PHE A 318 -57.24 7.34 16.88
N SER A 319 -57.08 7.65 15.59
CA SER A 319 -57.44 6.72 14.50
C SER A 319 -56.56 5.47 14.41
N GLY A 320 -55.35 5.51 14.98
CA GLY A 320 -54.47 4.34 15.10
C GLY A 320 -54.62 3.56 16.41
N THR A 321 -55.55 3.94 17.28
CA THR A 321 -55.76 3.29 18.60
C THR A 321 -56.97 2.36 18.59
N ASN A 322 -57.02 1.40 19.51
CA ASN A 322 -58.18 0.50 19.69
C ASN A 322 -59.29 1.11 20.58
N LEU A 323 -59.39 2.44 20.66
CA LEU A 323 -60.40 3.11 21.49
C LEU A 323 -61.83 2.78 21.05
N ASP A 324 -62.71 2.56 22.04
CA ASP A 324 -64.11 2.14 21.87
C ASP A 324 -64.27 0.90 20.97
N ASP A 325 -63.40 -0.11 21.11
CA ASP A 325 -63.38 -1.32 20.27
C ASP A 325 -63.24 -1.00 18.77
N GLY A 326 -62.38 -0.03 18.43
CA GLY A 326 -62.15 0.43 17.07
C GLY A 326 -63.29 1.27 16.46
N LYS A 327 -64.29 1.68 17.25
CA LYS A 327 -65.37 2.57 16.76
C LYS A 327 -64.85 3.96 16.39
N VAL A 328 -63.79 4.45 17.04
CA VAL A 328 -63.17 5.74 16.73
C VAL A 328 -62.54 5.70 15.34
N GLU A 329 -61.78 4.65 15.01
CA GLU A 329 -61.21 4.47 13.68
C GLU A 329 -62.30 4.39 12.60
N LYS A 330 -63.34 3.58 12.80
CA LYS A 330 -64.47 3.47 11.85
C LYS A 330 -65.15 4.81 11.59
N LYS A 331 -65.24 5.68 12.62
CA LYS A 331 -65.78 7.03 12.46
C LYS A 331 -64.80 7.95 11.74
N ALA A 332 -63.51 7.88 12.04
CA ALA A 332 -62.46 8.61 11.33
C ALA A 332 -62.47 8.27 9.83
N GLN A 333 -62.58 6.98 9.47
CA GLN A 333 -62.70 6.52 8.08
C GLN A 333 -63.91 7.12 7.35
N LYS A 334 -65.06 7.24 8.03
CA LYS A 334 -66.26 7.88 7.45
C LYS A 334 -66.09 9.38 7.19
N MET A 335 -65.17 10.04 7.90
CA MET A 335 -64.86 11.46 7.73
C MET A 335 -63.50 11.70 7.04
N SER A 336 -62.92 10.66 6.44
CA SER A 336 -61.58 10.68 5.83
C SER A 336 -61.38 11.84 4.87
N LYS A 337 -62.36 12.16 4.02
CA LYS A 337 -62.25 13.32 3.10
C LYS A 337 -62.04 14.65 3.83
N LYS A 338 -62.66 14.84 5.00
CA LYS A 338 -62.49 16.06 5.81
C LYS A 338 -61.20 16.03 6.61
N ILE A 339 -60.86 14.86 7.18
CA ILE A 339 -59.59 14.66 7.89
C ILE A 339 -58.41 14.89 6.94
N ASN A 340 -58.39 14.25 5.77
CA ASN A 340 -57.34 14.43 4.78
C ASN A 340 -57.19 15.89 4.40
N LYS A 341 -58.28 16.63 4.20
CA LYS A 341 -58.21 18.08 3.93
C LYS A 341 -57.56 18.88 5.08
N MET A 342 -57.87 18.55 6.34
CA MET A 342 -57.22 19.17 7.52
C MET A 342 -55.74 18.78 7.60
N VAL A 343 -55.41 17.51 7.33
CA VAL A 343 -54.04 17.00 7.30
C VAL A 343 -53.24 17.67 6.18
N ASP A 344 -53.78 17.80 4.97
CA ASP A 344 -53.18 18.50 3.85
C ASP A 344 -52.91 19.97 4.16
N LYS A 345 -53.87 20.67 4.80
CA LYS A 345 -53.66 22.03 5.31
C LYS A 345 -52.55 22.08 6.35
N GLY A 346 -52.51 21.11 7.26
CA GLY A 346 -51.47 21.02 8.28
C GLY A 346 -50.09 20.79 7.69
N PHE A 347 -49.97 19.91 6.68
CA PHE A 347 -48.73 19.74 5.92
C PHE A 347 -48.37 20.97 5.10
N ALA A 348 -49.34 21.69 4.53
CA ALA A 348 -49.08 22.95 3.83
C ALA A 348 -48.58 24.04 4.80
N PHE A 349 -49.18 24.14 5.98
CA PHE A 349 -48.75 25.03 7.06
C PHE A 349 -47.32 24.70 7.51
N PHE A 350 -47.05 23.41 7.72
CA PHE A 350 -45.74 22.91 8.07
C PHE A 350 -44.70 23.23 6.99
N LYS A 351 -45.00 22.95 5.72
CA LYS A 351 -44.13 23.28 4.57
C LYS A 351 -43.80 24.77 4.53
N GLU A 352 -44.79 25.66 4.64
CA GLU A 352 -44.58 27.12 4.65
C GLU A 352 -43.56 27.53 5.72
N ARG A 353 -43.65 26.95 6.92
CA ARG A 353 -42.77 27.27 8.03
C ARG A 353 -41.38 26.66 7.89
N ILE A 354 -41.27 25.45 7.37
CA ILE A 354 -39.99 24.84 7.02
C ILE A 354 -39.21 25.73 6.05
N TYR A 355 -39.84 26.22 4.97
CA TYR A 355 -39.17 27.09 3.99
C TYR A 355 -38.59 28.37 4.61
N ARG A 356 -39.25 28.90 5.63
CA ARG A 356 -38.83 30.13 6.34
C ARG A 356 -37.85 29.89 7.50
N GLY A 357 -37.47 28.63 7.73
CA GLY A 357 -36.45 28.20 8.70
C GLY A 357 -36.95 28.02 10.13
N ILE A 358 -36.98 26.76 10.59
CA ILE A 358 -37.25 26.38 11.98
C ILE A 358 -35.91 26.23 12.72
N GLY A 359 -35.73 26.86 13.88
CA GLY A 359 -34.68 26.47 14.85
C GLY A 359 -33.29 27.09 14.71
N VAL A 360 -33.15 28.36 14.32
CA VAL A 360 -31.85 29.07 14.41
C VAL A 360 -31.98 30.30 15.31
N GLU A 361 -31.29 30.28 16.46
CA GLU A 361 -31.26 31.38 17.46
C GLU A 361 -30.13 32.39 17.25
N ASN A 362 -29.28 32.25 16.22
CA ASN A 362 -28.17 33.18 16.01
C ASN A 362 -28.57 34.42 15.16
N GLU A 363 -28.67 35.58 15.82
CA GLU A 363 -29.01 36.90 15.26
C GLU A 363 -28.01 37.44 14.21
N THR A 364 -26.89 36.78 13.96
CA THR A 364 -25.81 37.29 13.10
C THR A 364 -25.83 36.79 11.65
N THR A 365 -26.81 35.95 11.26
CA THR A 365 -26.90 35.46 9.88
C THR A 365 -28.17 35.97 9.19
N PRO A 366 -28.09 36.64 8.02
CA PRO A 366 -29.28 37.10 7.29
C PRO A 366 -30.22 35.92 7.00
N LEU A 367 -31.52 36.20 6.91
CA LEU A 367 -32.59 35.22 6.60
C LEU A 367 -32.18 34.29 5.44
N ARG A 368 -31.73 33.06 5.77
CA ARG A 368 -31.49 31.97 4.81
C ARG A 368 -32.81 31.23 4.59
N GLU A 369 -33.12 30.89 3.35
CA GLU A 369 -34.19 29.94 3.05
C GLU A 369 -33.59 28.54 2.83
N PHE A 370 -34.37 27.53 3.19
CA PHE A 370 -33.94 26.13 3.25
C PHE A 370 -34.82 25.29 2.31
N GLU A 371 -34.18 24.54 1.42
CA GLU A 371 -34.84 23.61 0.53
C GLU A 371 -34.68 22.17 1.02
N TYR A 372 -35.80 21.44 1.02
CA TYR A 372 -35.89 20.07 1.47
C TYR A 372 -36.40 19.18 0.33
N ASP A 373 -35.90 17.95 0.29
CA ASP A 373 -36.40 16.90 -0.58
C ASP A 373 -37.88 16.63 -0.30
N TYR A 374 -38.71 16.65 -1.34
CA TYR A 374 -40.16 16.51 -1.17
C TYR A 374 -40.59 15.12 -0.70
N ASP A 375 -39.83 14.08 -1.04
CA ASP A 375 -40.20 12.68 -0.78
C ASP A 375 -39.65 12.20 0.57
N SER A 376 -38.39 12.50 0.87
CA SER A 376 -37.71 12.08 2.11
C SER A 376 -37.81 13.11 3.25
N GLY A 377 -38.11 14.38 2.95
CA GLY A 377 -38.17 15.46 3.94
C GLY A 377 -36.81 15.87 4.50
N LEU A 378 -35.71 15.48 3.84
CA LEU A 378 -34.33 15.81 4.23
C LEU A 378 -33.87 17.11 3.60
N ILE A 379 -33.03 17.87 4.31
CA ILE A 379 -32.43 19.10 3.77
C ILE A 379 -31.53 18.79 2.56
N GLN A 380 -31.65 19.58 1.49
CA GLN A 380 -30.87 19.44 0.26
C GLN A 380 -30.09 20.71 -0.08
N ASN A 381 -30.69 21.89 0.05
CA ASN A 381 -30.01 23.15 -0.26
C ASN A 381 -30.25 24.23 0.80
N ILE A 382 -29.26 25.09 1.01
CA ILE A 382 -29.32 26.19 1.97
C ILE A 382 -28.78 27.45 1.30
N GLY A 383 -29.59 28.49 1.12
CA GLY A 383 -29.13 29.73 0.50
C GLY A 383 -30.17 30.85 0.43
N GLY A 384 -29.79 31.98 -0.18
CA GLY A 384 -30.66 33.16 -0.32
C GLY A 384 -31.33 33.21 -1.68
N HIS A 385 -32.60 33.66 -1.72
CA HIS A 385 -33.32 33.92 -2.97
C HIS A 385 -34.17 35.19 -2.87
N SER A 386 -34.54 35.77 -4.01
CA SER A 386 -35.56 36.81 -4.11
C SER A 386 -36.64 36.40 -5.11
N GLN A 387 -37.90 36.70 -4.80
CA GLN A 387 -39.04 36.36 -5.65
C GLN A 387 -39.74 37.63 -6.15
N LYS A 388 -39.90 37.75 -7.48
CA LYS A 388 -40.69 38.85 -8.06
C LYS A 388 -42.16 38.62 -7.80
N ILE A 389 -42.77 39.52 -7.01
CA ILE A 389 -44.20 39.49 -6.62
C ILE A 389 -45.14 39.40 -7.83
N SER A 390 -44.77 39.98 -8.97
CA SER A 390 -45.60 40.03 -10.19
C SER A 390 -45.55 38.78 -11.06
N SER A 391 -44.44 38.03 -11.08
CA SER A 391 -44.24 36.86 -11.97
C SER A 391 -44.09 35.54 -11.23
N ARG A 392 -43.87 35.56 -9.90
CA ARG A 392 -43.39 34.43 -9.09
C ARG A 392 -42.06 33.84 -9.57
N GLU A 393 -41.33 34.52 -10.46
CA GLU A 393 -39.96 34.15 -10.80
C GLU A 393 -39.07 34.34 -9.58
N THR A 394 -38.25 33.32 -9.33
CA THR A 394 -37.35 33.22 -8.19
C THR A 394 -35.93 33.31 -8.73
N SER A 395 -35.11 34.17 -8.14
CA SER A 395 -33.67 34.29 -8.45
C SER A 395 -32.84 34.05 -7.20
N TYR A 396 -31.78 33.28 -7.34
CA TYR A 396 -30.90 32.85 -6.25
C TYR A 396 -29.67 33.74 -6.14
N HIS A 397 -29.28 34.07 -4.91
CA HIS A 397 -28.16 34.97 -4.60
C HIS A 397 -27.35 34.51 -3.37
N GLY A 398 -26.07 34.88 -3.32
CA GLY A 398 -25.18 34.63 -2.20
C GLY A 398 -24.64 33.20 -2.15
N ASN A 399 -24.14 32.79 -0.99
CA ASN A 399 -23.58 31.46 -0.77
C ASN A 399 -24.70 30.42 -0.60
N TRP A 400 -24.57 29.32 -1.33
CA TRP A 400 -25.44 28.16 -1.33
C TRP A 400 -24.67 26.92 -0.90
N ILE A 401 -25.25 26.12 0.01
CA ILE A 401 -24.71 24.83 0.46
C ILE A 401 -25.63 23.74 -0.08
N ILE A 402 -25.07 22.75 -0.75
CA ILE A 402 -25.76 21.57 -1.29
C ILE A 402 -25.37 20.36 -0.43
N VAL A 403 -26.38 19.59 0.00
CA VAL A 403 -26.26 18.52 0.98
C VAL A 403 -26.80 17.21 0.38
N ASN A 404 -26.11 16.09 0.61
CA ASN A 404 -26.59 14.78 0.20
C ASN A 404 -27.56 14.16 1.24
N GLY A 405 -28.21 13.05 0.86
CA GLY A 405 -29.14 12.34 1.75
C GLY A 405 -28.52 11.69 2.99
N ASP A 406 -27.20 11.80 3.22
CA ASP A 406 -26.52 11.37 4.44
C ASP A 406 -26.21 12.52 5.40
N GLY A 407 -26.40 13.77 4.94
CA GLY A 407 -26.12 14.99 5.68
C GLY A 407 -24.73 15.59 5.42
N GLY A 408 -23.99 15.06 4.45
CA GLY A 408 -22.70 15.60 4.02
C GLY A 408 -22.87 16.73 3.01
N ILE A 409 -22.03 17.76 3.12
CA ILE A 409 -21.92 18.81 2.10
C ILE A 409 -21.33 18.16 0.84
N VAL A 410 -21.96 18.38 -0.31
CA VAL A 410 -21.43 17.96 -1.63
C VAL A 410 -20.91 19.15 -2.42
N ALA A 411 -21.46 20.34 -2.20
CA ALA A 411 -20.94 21.56 -2.81
C ALA A 411 -21.31 22.80 -2.00
N GLU A 412 -20.44 23.81 -2.08
CA GLU A 412 -20.70 25.19 -1.70
C GLU A 412 -20.53 26.03 -2.95
N ILE A 413 -21.52 26.82 -3.33
CA ILE A 413 -21.48 27.65 -4.54
C ILE A 413 -21.89 29.09 -4.21
N ASN A 414 -21.39 30.06 -4.97
CA ASN A 414 -21.84 31.45 -4.87
C ASN A 414 -22.59 31.85 -6.13
N LEU A 415 -23.78 32.44 -5.96
CA LEU A 415 -24.67 32.84 -7.04
C LEU A 415 -24.93 34.35 -7.00
N ASP A 416 -24.99 34.96 -8.18
CA ASP A 416 -25.51 36.30 -8.41
C ASP A 416 -26.56 36.25 -9.52
N ASN A 417 -27.85 36.33 -9.16
CA ASN A 417 -28.98 36.22 -10.09
C ASN A 417 -28.94 34.92 -10.90
N ASP A 418 -28.88 33.77 -10.21
CA ASP A 418 -28.81 32.41 -10.80
C ASP A 418 -27.51 32.08 -11.56
N VAL A 419 -26.56 33.02 -11.63
CA VAL A 419 -25.27 32.84 -12.30
C VAL A 419 -24.17 32.62 -11.27
N ARG A 420 -23.28 31.62 -11.48
CA ARG A 420 -22.14 31.39 -10.58
C ARG A 420 -21.20 32.59 -10.59
N ASN A 421 -20.88 33.13 -9.42
CA ASN A 421 -20.00 34.29 -9.28
C ASN A 421 -19.28 34.23 -7.92
N GLY A 422 -17.96 34.09 -7.90
CA GLY A 422 -17.17 33.78 -6.71
C GLY A 422 -16.70 32.32 -6.65
N ILE A 423 -16.30 31.85 -5.47
CA ILE A 423 -15.70 30.50 -5.32
C ILE A 423 -16.80 29.46 -5.15
N SER A 424 -16.68 28.36 -5.91
CA SER A 424 -17.43 27.13 -5.69
C SER A 424 -16.50 26.03 -5.18
N THR A 425 -16.87 25.32 -4.12
CA THR A 425 -16.13 24.16 -3.59
C THR A 425 -16.99 22.91 -3.74
N ILE A 426 -16.41 21.81 -4.23
CA ILE A 426 -17.06 20.50 -4.37
C ILE A 426 -16.40 19.56 -3.37
N TYR A 427 -17.20 18.75 -2.69
CA TYR A 427 -16.78 17.83 -1.65
C TYR A 427 -17.18 16.38 -2.00
N TYR A 428 -16.37 15.42 -1.57
CA TYR A 428 -16.68 13.99 -1.61
C TYR A 428 -16.46 13.39 -0.23
N HIS A 429 -17.52 12.87 0.37
CA HIS A 429 -17.55 12.39 1.76
C HIS A 429 -16.91 13.33 2.80
N GLY A 430 -17.16 14.65 2.66
CA GLY A 430 -16.67 15.69 3.57
C GLY A 430 -15.28 16.24 3.23
N GLU A 431 -14.53 15.61 2.34
CA GLU A 431 -13.22 16.10 1.87
C GLU A 431 -13.37 16.95 0.61
N LYS A 432 -12.57 18.01 0.49
CA LYS A 432 -12.57 18.85 -0.72
C LYS A 432 -12.06 18.04 -1.91
N GLN A 433 -12.77 18.13 -3.03
CA GLN A 433 -12.37 17.56 -4.31
C GLN A 433 -11.99 18.64 -5.30
N GLN A 434 -12.74 19.74 -5.33
CA GLN A 434 -12.49 20.83 -6.28
C GLN A 434 -12.79 22.17 -5.64
N VAL A 435 -11.99 23.19 -5.96
CA VAL A 435 -12.25 24.60 -5.63
C VAL A 435 -12.14 25.37 -6.93
N VAL A 436 -13.22 25.98 -7.39
CA VAL A 436 -13.31 26.58 -8.72
C VAL A 436 -13.82 28.02 -8.61
N PRO A 437 -13.02 29.03 -9.02
CA PRO A 437 -13.46 30.41 -9.03
C PRO A 437 -14.26 30.73 -10.30
N TYR A 438 -15.37 31.43 -10.13
CA TYR A 438 -16.23 31.89 -11.23
C TYR A 438 -16.32 33.43 -11.25
N LEU A 439 -16.39 34.02 -12.43
CA LEU A 439 -16.74 35.41 -12.68
C LEU A 439 -17.83 35.47 -13.74
N ASN A 440 -19.02 35.95 -13.38
CA ASN A 440 -20.18 36.06 -14.29
C ASN A 440 -20.51 34.75 -15.04
N GLY A 441 -20.42 33.61 -14.35
CA GLY A 441 -20.78 32.29 -14.88
C GLY A 441 -19.65 31.54 -15.57
N GLN A 442 -18.50 32.19 -15.76
CA GLN A 442 -17.32 31.61 -16.40
C GLN A 442 -16.24 31.31 -15.36
N ILE A 443 -15.47 30.25 -15.53
CA ILE A 443 -14.31 29.94 -14.67
C ILE A 443 -13.21 30.98 -14.95
N ASP A 444 -12.79 31.71 -13.91
CA ASP A 444 -11.77 32.75 -14.02
C ASP A 444 -11.00 32.87 -12.69
N GLY A 445 -9.69 32.65 -12.73
CA GLY A 445 -8.80 32.55 -11.57
C GLY A 445 -8.18 31.16 -11.38
N THR A 446 -7.60 30.91 -10.20
CA THR A 446 -6.93 29.64 -9.86
C THR A 446 -7.93 28.62 -9.29
N GLY A 447 -8.16 27.54 -10.02
CA GLY A 447 -8.86 26.35 -9.54
C GLY A 447 -7.92 25.33 -8.90
N LEU A 448 -8.43 24.57 -7.94
CA LEU A 448 -7.71 23.48 -7.26
C LEU A 448 -8.50 22.17 -7.43
N ILE A 449 -7.80 21.07 -7.71
CA ILE A 449 -8.34 19.71 -7.72
C ILE A 449 -7.57 18.91 -6.68
N TYR A 450 -8.27 18.09 -5.90
CA TYR A 450 -7.71 17.23 -4.88
C TYR A 450 -8.05 15.77 -5.22
N PHE A 451 -7.09 14.87 -5.01
CA PHE A 451 -7.24 13.45 -5.25
C PHE A 451 -7.26 12.68 -3.94
N THR A 452 -7.86 11.50 -3.97
CA THR A 452 -7.77 10.57 -2.85
C THR A 452 -6.35 10.05 -2.75
N ASP A 453 -5.82 10.06 -1.53
CA ASP A 453 -4.51 9.50 -1.24
C ASP A 453 -4.57 7.96 -1.31
N LEU A 454 -3.99 7.40 -2.36
CA LEU A 454 -3.89 5.96 -2.58
C LEU A 454 -2.52 5.40 -2.17
N GLY A 455 -1.63 6.23 -1.62
CA GLY A 455 -0.28 5.82 -1.26
C GLY A 455 0.76 5.79 -2.36
N LEU A 456 0.35 6.07 -3.58
CA LEU A 456 1.22 6.00 -4.74
C LEU A 456 2.08 7.28 -4.79
N GLU A 457 3.40 7.15 -4.69
CA GLU A 457 4.33 8.29 -4.74
C GLU A 457 4.17 9.12 -6.03
N GLU A 458 3.76 8.48 -7.13
CA GLU A 458 3.60 9.12 -8.44
C GLU A 458 2.26 9.82 -8.65
N GLN A 459 1.26 9.60 -7.77
CA GLN A 459 -0.05 10.21 -7.94
C GLN A 459 -0.07 11.63 -7.35
N PRO A 460 -0.54 12.66 -8.10
CA PRO A 460 -0.76 13.98 -7.53
C PRO A 460 -1.89 13.92 -6.51
N LEU A 461 -1.69 14.52 -5.33
CA LEU A 461 -2.73 14.73 -4.33
C LEU A 461 -3.48 16.03 -4.61
N GLN A 462 -2.80 17.03 -5.18
CA GLN A 462 -3.39 18.31 -5.52
C GLN A 462 -2.87 18.82 -6.85
N ILE A 463 -3.77 19.39 -7.67
CA ILE A 463 -3.43 20.09 -8.90
C ILE A 463 -4.00 21.50 -8.82
N SER A 464 -3.18 22.51 -9.10
CA SER A 464 -3.53 23.91 -9.25
C SER A 464 -3.58 24.29 -10.73
N LEU A 465 -4.65 24.96 -11.17
CA LEU A 465 -4.94 25.28 -12.56
C LEU A 465 -5.38 26.74 -12.69
N ASN A 466 -4.71 27.54 -13.52
CA ASN A 466 -5.15 28.91 -13.81
C ASN A 466 -6.08 28.97 -15.02
N PHE A 467 -7.21 29.67 -14.86
CA PHE A 467 -8.22 29.88 -15.90
C PHE A 467 -8.48 31.36 -16.18
N LYS A 468 -8.89 31.65 -17.41
CA LYS A 468 -9.43 32.95 -17.83
C LYS A 468 -10.57 32.72 -18.84
N ASN A 469 -11.78 33.20 -18.51
CA ASN A 469 -12.99 33.00 -19.32
C ASN A 469 -13.19 31.54 -19.80
N ASP A 470 -13.27 30.59 -18.86
CA ASP A 470 -13.45 29.13 -19.08
C ASP A 470 -12.27 28.39 -19.72
N LYS A 471 -11.17 29.08 -20.04
CA LYS A 471 -9.98 28.47 -20.67
C LYS A 471 -8.79 28.43 -19.74
N LEU A 472 -7.99 27.36 -19.79
CA LEU A 472 -6.70 27.31 -19.11
C LEU A 472 -5.76 28.37 -19.70
N GLU A 473 -5.25 29.24 -18.83
CA GLU A 473 -4.39 30.37 -19.19
C GLU A 473 -3.44 30.66 -18.00
N GLY A 474 -2.14 30.42 -18.20
CA GLY A 474 -1.13 30.60 -17.17
C GLY A 474 -0.59 29.28 -16.61
N VAL A 475 -0.31 29.25 -15.31
CA VAL A 475 0.44 28.16 -14.66
C VAL A 475 -0.48 27.02 -14.23
N ARG A 476 0.01 25.78 -14.41
CA ARG A 476 -0.47 24.54 -13.81
C ARG A 476 0.62 23.99 -12.89
N GLU A 477 0.26 23.60 -11.67
CA GLU A 477 1.18 23.01 -10.70
C GLU A 477 0.58 21.75 -10.10
N GLU A 478 1.33 20.65 -10.11
CA GLU A 478 0.95 19.39 -9.46
C GLU A 478 1.78 19.17 -8.20
N TYR A 479 1.11 18.73 -7.14
CA TYR A 479 1.70 18.43 -5.86
C TYR A 479 1.41 16.98 -5.50
N ASN A 480 2.44 16.24 -5.10
CA ASN A 480 2.26 14.89 -4.57
C ASN A 480 1.57 14.92 -3.19
N ARG A 481 1.32 13.74 -2.63
CA ARG A 481 0.69 13.58 -1.30
C ARG A 481 1.42 14.25 -0.13
N TYR A 482 2.64 14.73 -0.37
CA TYR A 482 3.50 15.38 0.60
C TYR A 482 3.51 16.90 0.45
N GLY A 483 2.72 17.45 -0.48
CA GLY A 483 2.71 18.88 -0.79
C GLY A 483 3.97 19.36 -1.52
N VAL A 484 4.79 18.42 -2.02
CA VAL A 484 5.97 18.73 -2.84
C VAL A 484 5.51 18.93 -4.28
N LEU A 485 5.94 20.04 -4.89
CA LEU A 485 5.70 20.32 -6.30
C LEU A 485 6.43 19.26 -7.14
N ILE A 486 5.68 18.47 -7.89
CA ILE A 486 6.22 17.42 -8.78
C ILE A 486 6.13 17.79 -10.25
N GLU A 487 5.24 18.70 -10.62
CA GLU A 487 5.15 19.22 -11.99
C GLU A 487 4.75 20.68 -12.00
N LYS A 488 5.33 21.44 -12.94
CA LYS A 488 4.94 22.81 -13.28
C LYS A 488 4.93 22.99 -14.79
N SER A 489 3.79 23.37 -15.33
CA SER A 489 3.58 23.60 -16.77
C SER A 489 2.77 24.88 -17.02
N TYR A 490 2.78 25.36 -18.26
CA TYR A 490 2.12 26.61 -18.65
C TYR A 490 1.14 26.36 -19.79
N TYR A 491 0.02 27.06 -19.76
CA TYR A 491 -1.08 26.95 -20.72
C TYR A 491 -1.40 28.31 -21.34
N LYS A 492 -1.84 28.29 -22.59
CA LYS A 492 -2.37 29.43 -23.31
C LYS A 492 -3.54 28.97 -24.17
N ASN A 493 -4.75 29.49 -23.93
CA ASN A 493 -5.98 29.06 -24.59
C ASN A 493 -6.18 27.53 -24.61
N ASP A 494 -6.13 26.87 -23.45
CA ASP A 494 -6.30 25.40 -23.29
C ASP A 494 -5.16 24.51 -23.83
N GLU A 495 -4.14 25.11 -24.45
CA GLU A 495 -2.99 24.38 -24.98
C GLU A 495 -1.74 24.59 -24.12
N LEU A 496 -0.98 23.52 -23.89
CA LEU A 496 0.34 23.59 -23.24
C LEU A 496 1.28 24.47 -24.06
N HIS A 497 1.82 25.50 -23.43
CA HIS A 497 2.68 26.51 -24.06
C HIS A 497 3.61 27.16 -23.03
N GLY A 498 4.93 27.07 -23.25
CA GLY A 498 5.97 27.62 -22.39
C GLY A 498 6.83 26.54 -21.73
N GLU A 499 7.45 26.87 -20.61
CA GLU A 499 8.37 25.98 -19.89
C GLU A 499 7.59 24.84 -19.19
N ALA A 500 8.07 23.61 -19.31
CA ALA A 500 7.58 22.47 -18.53
C ALA A 500 8.72 21.96 -17.64
N ILE A 501 8.45 21.83 -16.35
CA ILE A 501 9.39 21.39 -15.33
C ILE A 501 8.75 20.28 -14.53
N SER A 502 9.46 19.19 -14.27
CA SER A 502 9.06 18.23 -13.25
C SER A 502 10.19 17.95 -12.26
N TYR A 503 9.78 17.46 -11.10
CA TYR A 503 10.64 17.21 -9.96
C TYR A 503 10.45 15.77 -9.49
N THR A 504 11.49 15.22 -8.85
CA THR A 504 11.41 13.97 -8.09
C THR A 504 10.41 14.09 -6.95
N SER A 505 10.04 12.96 -6.35
CA SER A 505 9.13 12.91 -5.19
C SER A 505 9.60 13.78 -4.00
N THR A 506 10.92 14.04 -3.89
CA THR A 506 11.52 14.92 -2.88
C THR A 506 11.74 16.36 -3.33
N GLY A 507 11.37 16.72 -4.56
CA GLY A 507 11.44 18.10 -5.08
C GLY A 507 12.75 18.48 -5.77
N LEU A 508 13.60 17.50 -6.10
CA LEU A 508 14.81 17.72 -6.90
C LEU A 508 14.44 17.80 -8.37
N LEU A 509 15.05 18.71 -9.13
CA LEU A 509 14.79 18.86 -10.58
C LEU A 509 15.00 17.53 -11.29
N TYR A 510 13.96 17.05 -11.99
CA TYR A 510 14.01 15.81 -12.77
C TYR A 510 14.00 16.10 -14.28
N LEU A 511 13.21 17.08 -14.72
CA LEU A 511 13.03 17.37 -16.14
C LEU A 511 12.78 18.85 -16.37
N LYS A 512 13.28 19.35 -17.50
CA LYS A 512 13.02 20.70 -18.00
C LYS A 512 12.96 20.73 -19.53
N GLY A 513 11.95 21.40 -20.11
CA GLY A 513 11.88 21.66 -21.55
C GLY A 513 10.93 22.81 -21.92
N GLU A 514 10.91 23.21 -23.19
CA GLU A 514 9.91 24.16 -23.72
C GLU A 514 8.87 23.42 -24.56
N ILE A 515 7.59 23.83 -24.45
CA ILE A 515 6.46 23.28 -25.18
C ILE A 515 5.80 24.40 -26.01
N GLU A 516 5.48 24.12 -27.27
CA GLU A 516 4.62 24.95 -28.11
C GLU A 516 3.52 24.06 -28.72
N GLU A 517 2.26 24.50 -28.65
CA GLU A 517 1.08 23.78 -29.20
C GLU A 517 1.02 22.31 -28.74
N GLY A 518 1.35 22.05 -27.47
CA GLY A 518 1.36 20.72 -26.87
C GLY A 518 2.54 19.81 -27.27
N LYS A 519 3.53 20.31 -28.01
CA LYS A 519 4.73 19.55 -28.40
C LYS A 519 6.00 20.19 -27.84
N PHE A 520 6.95 19.38 -27.40
CA PHE A 520 8.28 19.89 -27.03
C PHE A 520 8.97 20.54 -28.23
N VAL A 521 9.54 21.72 -28.00
CA VAL A 521 10.33 22.48 -28.98
C VAL A 521 11.68 22.86 -28.37
N GLY A 522 12.72 22.91 -29.18
CA GLY A 522 14.05 23.28 -28.70
C GLY A 522 14.67 22.24 -27.77
N GLN A 523 15.25 22.69 -26.66
CA GLN A 523 16.04 21.85 -25.75
C GLN A 523 15.16 21.26 -24.65
N TYR A 524 15.24 19.94 -24.50
CA TYR A 524 14.62 19.13 -23.46
C TYR A 524 15.71 18.39 -22.70
N GLU A 525 15.67 18.39 -21.37
CA GLU A 525 16.69 17.80 -20.51
C GLU A 525 16.05 17.06 -19.33
N GLU A 526 16.60 15.90 -19.00
CA GLU A 526 16.31 15.17 -17.77
C GLU A 526 17.58 15.05 -16.92
N TYR A 527 17.39 14.91 -15.62
CA TYR A 527 18.42 14.99 -14.61
C TYR A 527 18.31 13.82 -13.62
N TYR A 528 19.46 13.29 -13.21
CA TYR A 528 19.58 12.48 -12.03
C TYR A 528 19.40 13.32 -10.75
N PRO A 529 19.07 12.72 -9.59
CA PRO A 529 18.86 13.48 -8.35
C PRO A 529 20.08 14.29 -7.86
N ASP A 530 21.30 13.98 -8.32
CA ASP A 530 22.52 14.78 -8.02
C ASP A 530 22.71 15.99 -8.95
N GLY A 531 21.80 16.18 -9.91
CA GLY A 531 21.82 17.24 -10.91
C GLY A 531 22.66 16.94 -12.14
N THR A 532 23.26 15.75 -12.25
CA THR A 532 23.90 15.31 -13.50
C THR A 532 22.84 15.00 -14.56
N LYS A 533 23.14 15.28 -15.82
CA LYS A 533 22.17 15.12 -16.91
C LYS A 533 22.00 13.63 -17.23
N SER A 534 20.77 13.12 -17.24
CA SER A 534 20.44 11.73 -17.62
C SER A 534 20.04 11.63 -19.09
N TYR A 535 19.39 12.66 -19.62
CA TYR A 535 18.95 12.71 -21.01
C TYR A 535 18.94 14.16 -21.52
N GLU A 536 19.21 14.33 -22.81
CA GLU A 536 18.94 15.57 -23.52
C GLU A 536 18.41 15.28 -24.92
N CYS A 537 17.48 16.09 -25.39
CA CYS A 537 16.97 16.05 -26.74
C CYS A 537 16.84 17.48 -27.28
N TYR A 538 17.25 17.66 -28.53
CA TYR A 538 16.99 18.89 -29.28
C TYR A 538 15.94 18.59 -30.33
N HIS A 539 14.73 19.08 -30.16
CA HIS A 539 13.68 19.02 -31.18
C HIS A 539 13.87 20.18 -32.15
N GLY A 540 14.20 19.86 -33.40
CA GLY A 540 14.13 20.83 -34.50
C GLY A 540 12.69 21.28 -34.76
N LYS A 541 12.49 22.31 -35.60
CA LYS A 541 11.16 22.64 -36.13
C LYS A 541 10.61 21.48 -36.97
N GLU A 542 9.34 21.53 -37.35
CA GLU A 542 8.70 20.48 -38.15
C GLU A 542 9.60 20.07 -39.34
N ASP A 543 9.88 18.76 -39.45
CA ASP A 543 10.79 18.13 -40.43
C ASP A 543 12.30 18.45 -40.31
N GLU A 544 12.76 19.12 -39.25
CA GLU A 544 14.18 19.32 -38.95
C GLU A 544 14.79 18.17 -38.13
N GLU A 545 16.07 17.88 -38.37
CA GLU A 545 16.83 16.87 -37.63
C GLU A 545 17.22 17.38 -36.23
N GLY A 546 16.78 16.63 -35.22
CA GLY A 546 17.18 16.77 -33.82
C GLY A 546 18.21 15.72 -33.39
N ILE A 547 18.80 15.88 -32.20
CA ILE A 547 19.70 14.88 -31.60
C ILE A 547 19.19 14.56 -30.20
N SER A 548 19.07 13.27 -29.89
CA SER A 548 18.84 12.76 -28.54
C SER A 548 20.11 12.10 -27.99
N ARG A 549 20.40 12.30 -26.71
CA ARG A 549 21.48 11.64 -25.97
C ARG A 549 21.00 11.22 -24.59
N ASN A 550 21.32 9.99 -24.21
CA ASN A 550 21.13 9.45 -22.87
C ASN A 550 22.51 9.26 -22.24
N TYR A 551 22.62 9.47 -20.95
CA TYR A 551 23.85 9.36 -20.19
C TYR A 551 23.69 8.33 -19.08
N TYR A 552 24.80 7.77 -18.62
CA TYR A 552 24.90 7.07 -17.36
C TYR A 552 25.02 8.09 -16.21
N PRO A 553 24.73 7.70 -14.94
CA PRO A 553 24.86 8.63 -13.81
C PRO A 553 26.27 9.17 -13.50
N ASP A 554 27.30 8.78 -14.25
CA ASP A 554 28.70 9.24 -14.15
C ASP A 554 29.01 10.22 -15.30
N GLY A 555 27.98 10.53 -16.10
CA GLY A 555 28.02 11.43 -17.24
C GLY A 555 28.52 10.80 -18.54
N LYS A 556 28.84 9.49 -18.58
CA LYS A 556 29.22 8.82 -19.84
C LYS A 556 28.02 8.65 -20.75
N LEU A 557 28.24 8.70 -22.07
CA LEU A 557 27.18 8.53 -23.05
C LEU A 557 26.68 7.07 -23.07
N TYR A 558 25.38 6.86 -22.86
CA TYR A 558 24.71 5.57 -22.97
C TYR A 558 24.13 5.34 -24.37
N LYS A 559 23.43 6.33 -24.93
CA LYS A 559 22.74 6.19 -26.23
C LYS A 559 22.64 7.52 -26.94
N GLU A 560 22.82 7.54 -28.25
CA GLU A 560 22.60 8.72 -29.08
C GLU A 560 21.90 8.36 -30.40
N GLY A 561 21.10 9.27 -30.93
CA GLY A 561 20.44 9.10 -32.22
C GLY A 561 19.76 10.36 -32.71
N THR A 562 19.54 10.44 -34.02
CA THR A 562 18.81 11.54 -34.65
C THR A 562 17.30 11.35 -34.44
N VAL A 563 16.59 12.46 -34.21
CA VAL A 563 15.15 12.50 -33.97
C VAL A 563 14.50 13.45 -34.97
N ILE A 564 13.46 13.02 -35.68
CA ILE A 564 12.64 13.87 -36.56
C ILE A 564 11.20 13.78 -36.10
N ASN A 565 10.54 14.92 -35.89
CA ASN A 565 9.15 15.01 -35.42
C ASN A 565 8.88 14.16 -34.15
N GLY A 566 9.86 14.14 -33.22
CA GLY A 566 9.78 13.40 -31.95
C GLY A 566 10.03 11.88 -32.05
N LYS A 567 10.35 11.35 -33.23
CA LYS A 567 10.65 9.93 -33.44
C LYS A 567 12.08 9.70 -33.86
N LEU A 568 12.71 8.62 -33.38
CA LEU A 568 14.04 8.22 -33.85
C LEU A 568 14.03 8.03 -35.37
N ASN A 569 15.02 8.62 -36.03
CA ASN A 569 15.17 8.56 -37.49
C ASN A 569 16.66 8.57 -37.85
N GLY A 570 17.10 7.63 -38.68
CA GLY A 570 18.50 7.43 -38.99
C GLY A 570 19.25 6.58 -37.95
N VAL A 571 20.57 6.69 -37.95
CA VAL A 571 21.46 5.82 -37.16
C VAL A 571 21.43 6.19 -35.68
N THR A 572 21.13 5.20 -34.84
CA THR A 572 21.20 5.26 -33.39
C THR A 572 22.32 4.35 -32.91
N LYS A 573 23.07 4.80 -31.90
CA LYS A 573 24.13 4.03 -31.23
C LYS A 573 23.85 3.95 -29.75
N SER A 574 24.17 2.83 -29.14
CA SER A 574 24.22 2.68 -27.70
C SER A 574 25.58 2.11 -27.27
N TYR A 575 25.99 2.40 -26.04
CA TYR A 575 27.32 2.12 -25.51
C TYR A 575 27.21 1.45 -24.15
N TYR A 576 28.09 0.50 -23.87
CA TYR A 576 28.28 -0.08 -22.54
C TYR A 576 28.86 0.95 -21.56
N PRO A 577 28.76 0.74 -20.23
CA PRO A 577 29.34 1.68 -19.24
C PRO A 577 30.87 1.83 -19.35
N ASN A 578 31.54 0.85 -19.96
CA ASN A 578 32.96 0.87 -20.31
C ASN A 578 33.29 1.72 -21.55
N GLY A 579 32.28 2.27 -22.24
CA GLY A 579 32.40 3.11 -23.44
C GLY A 579 32.49 2.37 -24.78
N GLN A 580 32.50 1.03 -24.78
CA GLN A 580 32.44 0.24 -26.01
C GLN A 580 31.03 0.28 -26.62
N LEU A 581 30.94 0.14 -27.95
CA LEU A 581 29.66 0.11 -28.66
C LEU A 581 28.86 -1.13 -28.23
N MET A 582 27.62 -0.93 -27.77
CA MET A 582 26.68 -1.98 -27.38
C MET A 582 25.76 -2.34 -28.53
N SER A 583 25.23 -1.34 -29.23
CA SER A 583 24.45 -1.58 -30.44
C SER A 583 24.51 -0.39 -31.40
N VAL A 584 24.25 -0.67 -32.67
CA VAL A 584 24.05 0.33 -33.71
C VAL A 584 22.98 -0.14 -34.68
N GLY A 585 22.08 0.75 -35.06
CA GLY A 585 21.12 0.45 -36.11
C GLY A 585 20.33 1.67 -36.53
N SER A 586 19.48 1.50 -37.54
CA SER A 586 18.71 2.60 -38.12
C SER A 586 17.24 2.53 -37.74
N TYR A 587 16.66 3.70 -37.52
CA TYR A 587 15.22 3.88 -37.34
C TYR A 587 14.65 4.68 -38.51
N LEU A 588 13.39 4.44 -38.87
CA LEU A 588 12.61 5.27 -39.77
C LEU A 588 11.26 5.54 -39.13
N ASN A 589 10.97 6.80 -38.83
CA ASN A 589 9.73 7.22 -38.15
C ASN A 589 9.45 6.46 -36.84
N GLY A 590 10.50 6.18 -36.06
CA GLY A 590 10.42 5.52 -34.76
C GLY A 590 10.43 4.00 -34.82
N GLU A 591 10.29 3.40 -36.00
CA GLU A 591 10.37 1.94 -36.19
C GLU A 591 11.77 1.54 -36.63
N LEU A 592 12.21 0.35 -36.24
CA LEU A 592 13.47 -0.22 -36.73
C LEU A 592 13.39 -0.44 -38.24
N ASP A 593 14.34 0.11 -39.01
CA ASP A 593 14.36 -0.01 -40.46
C ASP A 593 15.80 -0.10 -40.98
N GLY A 594 16.12 -1.21 -41.66
CA GLY A 594 17.47 -1.53 -42.10
C GLY A 594 18.24 -2.44 -41.13
N PHE A 595 19.56 -2.31 -41.12
CA PHE A 595 20.43 -3.19 -40.35
C PHE A 595 20.56 -2.76 -38.89
N TRP A 596 20.57 -3.75 -38.01
CA TRP A 596 20.85 -3.62 -36.59
C TRP A 596 22.01 -4.53 -36.23
N THR A 597 22.97 -4.03 -35.48
CA THR A 597 24.14 -4.77 -35.02
C THR A 597 24.28 -4.57 -33.52
N ASP A 598 24.13 -5.66 -32.76
CA ASP A 598 24.50 -5.70 -31.34
C ASP A 598 25.93 -6.24 -31.22
N TYR A 599 26.62 -5.80 -30.19
CA TYR A 599 27.95 -6.25 -29.83
C TYR A 599 27.91 -6.97 -28.50
N HIS A 600 28.90 -7.81 -28.25
CA HIS A 600 29.20 -8.33 -26.92
C HIS A 600 29.99 -7.26 -26.15
N PRO A 601 30.04 -7.33 -24.80
CA PRO A 601 30.85 -6.43 -23.97
C PRO A 601 32.36 -6.45 -24.24
N ASN A 602 32.85 -7.40 -25.06
CA ASN A 602 34.23 -7.48 -25.56
C ASN A 602 34.45 -6.77 -26.92
N GLY A 603 33.40 -6.18 -27.49
CA GLY A 603 33.41 -5.46 -28.77
C GLY A 603 33.24 -6.32 -30.02
N MET A 604 33.12 -7.66 -29.89
CA MET A 604 32.77 -8.52 -31.02
C MET A 604 31.27 -8.45 -31.31
N VAL A 605 30.86 -8.63 -32.57
CA VAL A 605 29.44 -8.66 -32.94
C VAL A 605 28.74 -9.82 -32.25
N SER A 606 27.56 -9.57 -31.66
CA SER A 606 26.68 -10.57 -31.03
C SER A 606 25.45 -10.88 -31.87
N VAL A 607 24.89 -9.87 -32.54
CA VAL A 607 23.72 -10.01 -33.41
C VAL A 607 23.88 -9.09 -34.61
N GLU A 608 23.50 -9.57 -35.78
CA GLU A 608 23.20 -8.76 -36.96
C GLU A 608 21.78 -9.10 -37.40
N ALA A 609 20.88 -8.13 -37.39
CA ALA A 609 19.49 -8.31 -37.81
C ALA A 609 19.12 -7.31 -38.90
N SER A 610 18.10 -7.64 -39.68
CA SER A 610 17.55 -6.75 -40.69
C SER A 610 16.05 -6.58 -40.45
N TYR A 611 15.62 -5.32 -40.44
CA TYR A 611 14.24 -4.93 -40.18
C TYR A 611 13.66 -4.18 -41.38
N ASN A 612 12.35 -4.29 -41.56
CA ASN A 612 11.55 -3.50 -42.47
C ASN A 612 10.32 -3.02 -41.68
N TYR A 613 10.28 -1.73 -41.32
CA TYR A 613 9.26 -1.13 -40.44
C TYR A 613 8.93 -1.98 -39.20
N GLY A 614 9.92 -2.22 -38.34
CA GLY A 614 9.78 -2.91 -37.06
C GLY A 614 9.70 -4.44 -37.15
N VAL A 615 9.54 -4.98 -38.35
CA VAL A 615 9.38 -6.43 -38.57
C VAL A 615 10.67 -7.02 -39.14
N TYR A 616 11.09 -8.20 -38.64
CA TYR A 616 12.23 -8.91 -39.18
C TYR A 616 12.05 -9.22 -40.67
N ASN A 617 13.04 -8.85 -41.48
CA ASN A 617 13.02 -9.07 -42.92
C ASN A 617 14.44 -9.27 -43.46
N GLY A 618 14.72 -10.46 -44.01
CA GLY A 618 16.06 -10.86 -44.43
C GLY A 618 16.69 -11.87 -43.48
N THR A 619 18.02 -11.86 -43.38
CA THR A 619 18.76 -12.81 -42.53
C THR A 619 19.22 -12.16 -41.24
N ASN A 620 18.78 -12.70 -40.11
CA ASN A 620 19.34 -12.40 -38.80
C ASN A 620 20.43 -13.41 -38.46
N SER A 621 21.60 -12.94 -38.03
CA SER A 621 22.77 -13.73 -37.65
C SER A 621 23.10 -13.47 -36.20
N TYR A 622 23.31 -14.54 -35.42
CA TYR A 622 23.69 -14.46 -34.02
C TYR A 622 25.05 -15.12 -33.84
N TYR A 623 25.89 -14.52 -33.02
CA TYR A 623 27.30 -14.85 -32.88
C TYR A 623 27.64 -15.15 -31.42
N TRP A 624 28.50 -16.15 -31.21
CA TRP A 624 29.09 -16.40 -29.89
C TRP A 624 30.04 -15.26 -29.48
N PRO A 625 30.39 -15.13 -28.19
CA PRO A 625 31.37 -14.14 -27.73
C PRO A 625 32.75 -14.25 -28.39
N SER A 626 33.07 -15.39 -29.00
CA SER A 626 34.26 -15.59 -29.83
C SER A 626 34.17 -14.95 -31.23
N GLY A 627 33.05 -14.33 -31.58
CA GLY A 627 32.75 -13.76 -32.91
C GLY A 627 32.42 -14.81 -33.98
N LEU A 628 32.20 -16.06 -33.59
CA LEU A 628 31.85 -17.15 -34.50
C LEU A 628 30.33 -17.24 -34.64
N LEU A 629 29.85 -17.51 -35.86
CA LEU A 629 28.42 -17.58 -36.18
C LEU A 629 27.79 -18.81 -35.50
N SER A 630 26.72 -18.59 -34.72
CA SER A 630 26.00 -19.60 -33.94
C SER A 630 24.72 -20.05 -34.65
N ILE A 631 23.87 -19.09 -35.02
CA ILE A 631 22.58 -19.35 -35.64
C ILE A 631 22.23 -18.24 -36.63
N GLN A 632 21.60 -18.61 -37.75
CA GLN A 632 20.98 -17.71 -38.69
C GLN A 632 19.50 -18.01 -38.81
N MET A 633 18.69 -16.98 -38.91
CA MET A 633 17.25 -17.06 -39.12
C MET A 633 16.87 -16.19 -40.31
N GLN A 634 16.18 -16.78 -41.29
CA GLN A 634 15.71 -16.07 -42.47
C GLN A 634 14.22 -15.79 -42.34
N TYR A 635 13.88 -14.51 -42.49
CA TYR A 635 12.54 -13.97 -42.39
C TYR A 635 12.09 -13.37 -43.72
N ASN A 636 10.80 -13.50 -44.01
CA ASN A 636 10.12 -12.76 -45.06
C ASN A 636 8.88 -12.09 -44.45
N GLU A 637 8.88 -10.75 -44.36
CA GLU A 637 7.79 -9.97 -43.75
C GLU A 637 7.39 -10.49 -42.35
N GLY A 638 8.37 -10.82 -41.51
CA GLY A 638 8.16 -11.29 -40.13
C GLY A 638 7.87 -12.78 -39.98
N ILE A 639 7.69 -13.50 -41.08
CA ILE A 639 7.49 -14.96 -41.07
C ILE A 639 8.82 -15.66 -41.27
N ILE A 640 9.17 -16.56 -40.36
CA ILE A 640 10.40 -17.34 -40.44
C ILE A 640 10.26 -18.43 -41.51
N ASN A 641 11.24 -18.54 -42.41
CA ASN A 641 11.22 -19.54 -43.49
C ASN A 641 12.39 -20.54 -43.42
N LYS A 642 13.48 -20.17 -42.75
CA LYS A 642 14.65 -21.03 -42.57
C LYS A 642 15.41 -20.67 -41.31
N ILE A 643 15.85 -21.69 -40.57
CA ILE A 643 16.80 -21.56 -39.46
C ILE A 643 18.03 -22.41 -39.78
N THR A 644 19.22 -21.86 -39.64
CA THR A 644 20.50 -22.58 -39.77
C THR A 644 21.27 -22.47 -38.48
N THR A 645 21.63 -23.61 -37.89
CA THR A 645 22.52 -23.69 -36.72
C THR A 645 23.91 -24.11 -37.17
N TYR A 646 24.94 -23.62 -36.49
CA TYR A 646 26.35 -23.84 -36.84
C TYR A 646 27.11 -24.55 -35.71
N TYR A 647 28.19 -25.23 -36.08
CA TYR A 647 29.23 -25.65 -35.15
C TYR A 647 30.27 -24.53 -34.96
N PRO A 648 31.04 -24.53 -33.87
CA PRO A 648 32.13 -23.57 -33.66
C PRO A 648 33.18 -23.55 -34.79
N ASN A 649 33.32 -24.65 -35.54
CA ASN A 649 34.20 -24.71 -36.71
C ASN A 649 33.61 -24.06 -37.99
N LYS A 650 32.45 -23.38 -37.89
CA LYS A 650 31.67 -22.75 -38.97
C LYS A 650 30.96 -23.71 -39.93
N GLU A 651 31.02 -25.02 -39.69
CA GLU A 651 30.23 -25.97 -40.47
C GLU A 651 28.75 -25.90 -40.07
N ILE A 652 27.86 -26.09 -41.05
CA ILE A 652 26.41 -26.16 -40.79
C ILE A 652 26.14 -27.39 -39.94
N ARG A 653 25.48 -27.18 -38.80
CA ARG A 653 25.03 -28.24 -37.92
C ARG A 653 23.69 -28.82 -38.37
N LYS A 654 22.68 -27.97 -38.53
CA LYS A 654 21.34 -28.35 -39.00
C LYS A 654 20.63 -27.14 -39.60
N GLU A 655 19.86 -27.41 -40.66
CA GLU A 655 18.90 -26.47 -41.26
C GLU A 655 17.48 -26.94 -40.96
N TYR A 656 16.59 -25.99 -40.67
CA TYR A 656 15.17 -26.21 -40.45
C TYR A 656 14.40 -25.40 -41.50
N THR A 657 13.58 -26.06 -42.32
CA THR A 657 12.75 -25.43 -43.36
C THR A 657 11.37 -26.10 -43.43
N GLY A 658 10.34 -25.37 -43.88
CA GLY A 658 8.98 -25.89 -43.98
C GLY A 658 8.46 -26.45 -42.63
N ASP A 659 7.91 -27.66 -42.62
CA ASP A 659 7.40 -28.30 -41.40
C ASP A 659 8.48 -28.54 -40.33
N GLN A 660 9.77 -28.58 -40.71
CA GLN A 660 10.87 -28.74 -39.75
C GLN A 660 11.03 -27.53 -38.82
N LEU A 661 10.48 -26.37 -39.17
CA LEU A 661 10.48 -25.18 -38.29
C LEU A 661 9.66 -25.40 -37.01
N LYS A 662 8.78 -26.42 -36.98
CA LYS A 662 8.01 -26.84 -35.80
C LYS A 662 8.75 -27.89 -34.95
N GLU A 663 9.92 -28.36 -35.40
CA GLU A 663 10.77 -29.26 -34.61
C GLU A 663 11.51 -28.52 -33.50
N GLU A 664 12.09 -29.27 -32.57
CA GLU A 664 12.94 -28.72 -31.52
C GLU A 664 14.30 -28.27 -32.09
N ILE A 665 14.64 -27.01 -31.85
CA ILE A 665 15.87 -26.34 -32.22
C ILE A 665 16.84 -26.44 -31.06
N GLU A 666 18.05 -26.92 -31.32
CA GLU A 666 19.10 -27.08 -30.32
C GLU A 666 20.22 -26.06 -30.55
N LEU A 667 20.55 -25.30 -29.51
CA LEU A 667 21.63 -24.32 -29.49
C LEU A 667 22.78 -24.79 -28.62
N TYR A 668 23.99 -24.53 -29.09
CA TYR A 668 25.24 -24.91 -28.45
C TYR A 668 26.08 -23.67 -28.18
N ASN A 669 26.96 -23.72 -27.20
CA ASN A 669 28.00 -22.69 -27.01
C ASN A 669 29.20 -22.95 -27.94
N ASP A 670 30.18 -22.04 -27.91
CA ASP A 670 31.43 -22.10 -28.67
C ASP A 670 32.37 -23.27 -28.28
N TYR A 671 32.10 -23.95 -27.15
CA TYR A 671 32.74 -25.20 -26.74
C TYR A 671 32.01 -26.45 -27.23
N GLY A 672 30.88 -26.29 -27.94
CA GLY A 672 30.08 -27.41 -28.44
C GLY A 672 29.22 -28.10 -27.38
N GLN A 673 28.93 -27.42 -26.26
CA GLN A 673 28.01 -27.91 -25.21
C GLN A 673 26.60 -27.38 -25.49
N LEU A 674 25.58 -28.22 -25.31
CA LEU A 674 24.17 -27.84 -25.47
C LEU A 674 23.78 -26.83 -24.37
N ILE A 675 23.20 -25.69 -24.75
CA ILE A 675 22.78 -24.63 -23.80
C ILE A 675 21.27 -24.39 -23.83
N LYS A 676 20.59 -24.71 -24.93
CA LYS A 676 19.14 -24.49 -25.06
C LYS A 676 18.50 -25.44 -26.07
N LYS A 677 17.29 -25.88 -25.77
CA LYS A 677 16.33 -26.50 -26.68
C LYS A 677 15.02 -25.75 -26.63
N TYR A 678 14.45 -25.43 -27.78
CA TYR A 678 13.16 -24.74 -27.86
C TYR A 678 12.48 -25.00 -29.20
N LYS A 679 11.20 -24.66 -29.30
CA LYS A 679 10.49 -24.57 -30.59
C LYS A 679 10.06 -23.13 -30.82
N CYS A 680 9.80 -22.77 -32.06
CA CYS A 680 9.24 -21.47 -32.37
C CYS A 680 7.97 -21.59 -33.22
N ASN A 681 7.12 -20.58 -33.14
CA ASN A 681 5.98 -20.38 -34.03
C ASN A 681 6.42 -19.80 -35.39
N GLU A 682 5.46 -19.52 -36.27
CA GLU A 682 5.72 -19.01 -37.63
C GLU A 682 6.34 -17.60 -37.65
N LYS A 683 6.30 -16.86 -36.53
CA LYS A 683 6.95 -15.56 -36.35
C LYS A 683 8.37 -15.68 -35.76
N GLY A 684 8.86 -16.91 -35.52
CA GLY A 684 10.14 -17.14 -34.87
C GLY A 684 10.13 -16.95 -33.34
N GLN A 685 8.96 -16.71 -32.74
CA GLN A 685 8.80 -16.57 -31.29
C GLN A 685 8.74 -17.94 -30.61
N GLU A 686 9.26 -18.07 -29.39
CA GLU A 686 9.27 -19.36 -28.68
C GLU A 686 7.85 -19.88 -28.40
N GLU A 687 7.66 -21.19 -28.55
CA GLU A 687 6.35 -21.85 -28.42
C GLU A 687 6.52 -23.20 -27.72
N GLY A 688 5.71 -23.47 -26.69
CA GLY A 688 5.82 -24.66 -25.85
C GLY A 688 7.00 -24.58 -24.87
N ILE A 689 7.54 -25.73 -24.49
CA ILE A 689 8.57 -25.81 -23.43
C ILE A 689 9.96 -25.54 -24.03
N SER A 690 10.60 -24.48 -23.56
CA SER A 690 12.02 -24.18 -23.76
C SER A 690 12.82 -24.71 -22.58
N THR A 691 13.82 -25.55 -22.85
CA THR A 691 14.71 -26.13 -21.85
C THR A 691 16.11 -25.56 -22.00
N PHE A 692 16.64 -25.00 -20.92
CA PHE A 692 17.99 -24.44 -20.85
C PHE A 692 18.88 -25.41 -20.09
N TYR A 693 20.16 -25.47 -20.46
CA TYR A 693 21.11 -26.45 -19.94
C TYR A 693 22.36 -25.75 -19.41
N TYR A 694 22.90 -26.28 -18.32
CA TYR A 694 24.27 -25.99 -17.91
C TYR A 694 25.26 -26.58 -18.92
N PRO A 695 26.51 -26.09 -18.99
CA PRO A 695 27.57 -26.70 -19.81
C PRO A 695 27.77 -28.21 -19.57
N THR A 696 27.39 -28.69 -18.38
CA THR A 696 27.41 -30.11 -17.99
C THR A 696 26.27 -30.92 -18.61
N GLY A 697 25.29 -30.30 -19.28
CA GLY A 697 24.11 -30.95 -19.85
C GLY A 697 22.99 -31.23 -18.85
N LYS A 698 23.13 -30.83 -17.57
CA LYS A 698 22.01 -30.81 -16.62
C LYS A 698 21.05 -29.66 -16.96
N ILE A 699 19.76 -29.86 -16.68
CA ILE A 699 18.74 -28.84 -16.90
C ILE A 699 18.99 -27.67 -15.95
N LYS A 700 19.10 -26.46 -16.50
CA LYS A 700 19.23 -25.18 -15.79
C LYS A 700 17.86 -24.58 -15.49
N LYS A 701 16.99 -24.52 -16.49
CA LYS A 701 15.60 -24.09 -16.33
C LYS A 701 14.70 -24.59 -17.45
N THR A 702 13.40 -24.66 -17.19
CA THR A 702 12.36 -24.93 -18.17
C THR A 702 11.33 -23.81 -18.12
N ILE A 703 11.06 -23.20 -19.26
CA ILE A 703 10.06 -22.14 -19.41
C ILE A 703 9.03 -22.58 -20.46
N THR A 704 7.75 -22.44 -20.16
CA THR A 704 6.69 -22.73 -21.12
C THR A 704 6.24 -21.41 -21.77
N TYR A 705 6.19 -21.36 -23.09
CA TYR A 705 5.79 -20.20 -23.87
C TYR A 705 4.52 -20.46 -24.67
N VAL A 706 3.66 -19.44 -24.78
CA VAL A 706 2.49 -19.41 -25.67
C VAL A 706 2.52 -18.06 -26.39
N GLU A 707 2.60 -18.07 -27.72
CA GLU A 707 2.72 -16.85 -28.55
C GLU A 707 3.94 -15.97 -28.18
N GLY A 708 5.02 -16.60 -27.72
CA GLY A 708 6.25 -15.90 -27.29
C GLY A 708 6.23 -15.39 -25.85
N GLU A 709 5.11 -15.50 -25.14
CA GLU A 709 5.00 -15.06 -23.73
C GLU A 709 5.07 -16.25 -22.77
N ALA A 710 5.73 -16.06 -21.62
CA ALA A 710 5.80 -17.09 -20.59
C ALA A 710 4.39 -17.41 -20.06
N HIS A 711 4.07 -18.70 -19.94
CA HIS A 711 2.74 -19.19 -19.58
C HIS A 711 2.82 -20.52 -18.83
N GLY A 712 1.99 -20.74 -17.82
CA GLY A 712 1.94 -21.98 -17.07
C GLY A 712 3.11 -22.18 -16.10
N GLU A 713 3.51 -23.43 -15.91
CA GLU A 713 4.52 -23.84 -14.93
C GLU A 713 5.95 -23.63 -15.46
N ASN A 714 6.81 -23.05 -14.62
CA ASN A 714 8.20 -22.75 -14.92
C ASN A 714 9.10 -23.20 -13.75
N LYS A 715 10.29 -23.72 -14.06
CA LYS A 715 11.23 -24.29 -13.08
C LYS A 715 12.65 -23.86 -13.36
N GLU A 716 13.41 -23.56 -12.32
CA GLU A 716 14.86 -23.37 -12.35
C GLU A 716 15.53 -24.31 -11.36
N TYR A 717 16.72 -24.79 -11.69
CA TYR A 717 17.48 -25.76 -10.90
C TYR A 717 18.87 -25.23 -10.62
N TYR A 718 19.45 -25.64 -9.50
CA TYR A 718 20.87 -25.49 -9.24
C TYR A 718 21.70 -26.39 -10.18
N PRO A 719 23.00 -26.10 -10.39
CA PRO A 719 23.90 -26.96 -11.17
C PRO A 719 23.99 -28.41 -10.65
N GLY A 720 23.73 -28.63 -9.36
CA GLY A 720 23.62 -29.97 -8.77
C GLY A 720 22.40 -30.76 -9.23
N GLY A 721 21.35 -30.10 -9.71
CA GLY A 721 20.06 -30.68 -10.13
C GLY A 721 18.92 -30.47 -9.14
N ASN A 722 19.22 -29.95 -7.94
CA ASN A 722 18.24 -29.55 -6.93
C ASN A 722 17.37 -28.40 -7.47
N LEU A 723 16.09 -28.38 -7.09
CA LEU A 723 15.17 -27.32 -7.52
C LEU A 723 15.57 -26.01 -6.85
N LYS A 724 15.54 -24.90 -7.60
CA LYS A 724 15.88 -23.55 -7.12
C LYS A 724 14.66 -22.64 -7.13
N ILE A 725 13.88 -22.67 -8.21
CA ILE A 725 12.67 -21.84 -8.38
C ILE A 725 11.57 -22.70 -8.98
N TRP A 726 10.35 -22.51 -8.50
CA TRP A 726 9.13 -23.03 -9.10
C TRP A 726 8.03 -21.98 -9.09
N CYS A 727 7.56 -21.61 -10.27
CA CYS A 727 6.70 -20.45 -10.47
C CYS A 727 5.67 -20.66 -11.56
N TYR A 728 4.60 -19.86 -11.49
CA TYR A 728 3.55 -19.82 -12.51
C TYR A 728 3.50 -18.45 -13.20
N PHE A 729 3.25 -18.48 -14.50
CA PHE A 729 3.06 -17.31 -15.35
C PHE A 729 1.74 -17.39 -16.11
N LYS A 730 1.16 -16.24 -16.45
CA LYS A 730 -0.01 -16.11 -17.29
C LYS A 730 0.15 -14.85 -18.14
N ASN A 731 0.24 -15.03 -19.46
CA ASN A 731 0.40 -13.94 -20.43
C ASN A 731 1.62 -13.06 -20.11
N GLY A 732 2.77 -13.70 -19.89
CA GLY A 732 4.03 -13.01 -19.59
C GLY A 732 4.18 -12.51 -18.15
N GLU A 733 3.09 -12.39 -17.37
CA GLU A 733 3.13 -11.93 -15.98
C GLU A 733 3.13 -13.09 -14.98
N SER A 734 3.80 -12.91 -13.84
CA SER A 734 3.75 -13.88 -12.74
C SER A 734 2.34 -13.95 -12.14
N ASP A 735 1.76 -15.14 -12.08
CA ASP A 735 0.39 -15.36 -11.62
C ASP A 735 0.28 -16.75 -10.97
N GLY A 736 -0.08 -16.81 -9.69
CA GLY A 736 -0.14 -18.03 -8.89
C GLY A 736 0.99 -18.17 -7.88
N LEU A 737 1.19 -19.40 -7.39
CA LEU A 737 2.15 -19.74 -6.34
C LEU A 737 3.60 -19.59 -6.84
N GLN A 738 4.43 -19.00 -6.01
CA GLN A 738 5.87 -18.86 -6.21
C GLN A 738 6.58 -19.56 -5.06
N LEU A 739 7.47 -20.50 -5.37
CA LEU A 739 8.34 -21.17 -4.40
C LEU A 739 9.81 -21.00 -4.81
N TYR A 740 10.62 -20.57 -3.87
CA TYR A 740 12.07 -20.50 -3.98
C TYR A 740 12.67 -21.48 -2.98
N TYR A 741 13.75 -22.15 -3.37
CA TYR A 741 14.38 -23.19 -2.57
C TYR A 741 15.85 -22.87 -2.38
N HIS A 742 16.33 -23.10 -1.17
CA HIS A 742 17.75 -23.21 -0.86
C HIS A 742 18.35 -24.46 -1.52
N ILE A 743 19.67 -24.47 -1.69
CA ILE A 743 20.40 -25.58 -2.32
C ILE A 743 20.29 -26.93 -1.56
N ASN A 744 19.88 -26.91 -0.29
CA ASN A 744 19.63 -28.09 0.54
C ASN A 744 18.16 -28.55 0.51
N ASP A 745 17.38 -28.06 -0.47
CA ASP A 745 15.97 -28.36 -0.72
C ASP A 745 14.98 -27.80 0.34
N THR A 746 15.44 -27.01 1.32
CA THR A 746 14.52 -26.26 2.19
C THR A 746 13.95 -25.06 1.43
N ILE A 747 12.69 -24.70 1.70
CA ILE A 747 12.08 -23.49 1.12
C ILE A 747 12.87 -22.27 1.57
N GLU A 748 13.23 -21.40 0.63
CA GLU A 748 13.83 -20.08 0.87
C GLU A 748 12.74 -19.03 1.02
N SER A 749 11.74 -19.05 0.13
CA SER A 749 10.56 -18.19 0.26
C SER A 749 9.36 -18.74 -0.49
N GLU A 750 8.17 -18.31 -0.07
CA GLU A 750 6.91 -18.68 -0.68
C GLU A 750 5.87 -17.55 -0.63
N GLY A 751 5.02 -17.48 -1.66
CA GLY A 751 3.90 -16.55 -1.71
C GLY A 751 3.11 -16.62 -3.01
N TYR A 752 2.07 -15.78 -3.13
CA TYR A 752 1.21 -15.73 -4.31
C TYR A 752 1.38 -14.41 -5.07
N MET A 753 1.29 -14.52 -6.40
CA MET A 753 1.25 -13.40 -7.34
C MET A 753 -0.10 -13.35 -8.05
N GLN A 754 -0.59 -12.16 -8.36
CA GLN A 754 -1.77 -11.94 -9.20
C GLN A 754 -1.48 -10.75 -10.13
N ASN A 755 -1.56 -10.97 -11.45
CA ASN A 755 -1.22 -9.96 -12.47
C ASN A 755 0.11 -9.24 -12.17
N GLY A 756 1.16 -10.02 -11.88
CA GLY A 756 2.49 -9.49 -11.58
C GLY A 756 2.67 -8.84 -10.20
N LYS A 757 1.66 -8.78 -9.34
CA LYS A 757 1.76 -8.19 -7.98
C LYS A 757 1.67 -9.25 -6.87
N LYS A 758 2.43 -9.06 -5.78
CA LYS A 758 2.32 -9.89 -4.57
C LYS A 758 0.94 -9.72 -3.93
N VAL A 759 0.34 -10.81 -3.45
CA VAL A 759 -0.95 -10.81 -2.75
C VAL A 759 -0.91 -11.70 -1.50
N GLY A 760 -1.55 -11.24 -0.42
CA GLY A 760 -1.59 -11.97 0.85
C GLY A 760 -0.22 -12.05 1.54
N SER A 761 -0.01 -13.13 2.28
CA SER A 761 1.23 -13.36 3.02
C SER A 761 2.35 -13.88 2.14
N TRP A 762 3.55 -13.35 2.36
CA TRP A 762 4.80 -13.90 1.87
C TRP A 762 5.70 -14.27 3.05
N TYR A 763 6.44 -15.37 2.91
CA TYR A 763 7.32 -15.89 3.97
C TYR A 763 8.71 -16.17 3.40
N TRP A 764 9.74 -15.90 4.20
CA TRP A 764 11.13 -16.24 3.91
C TRP A 764 11.72 -17.02 5.07
N TYR A 765 12.58 -17.98 4.73
CA TYR A 765 13.16 -18.91 5.69
C TYR A 765 14.68 -18.98 5.54
N ASN A 766 15.35 -19.22 6.66
CA ASN A 766 16.77 -19.51 6.74
C ASN A 766 17.08 -20.92 6.17
N LEU A 767 18.36 -21.21 5.94
CA LEU A 767 18.85 -22.52 5.46
C LEU A 767 18.48 -23.71 6.36
N ASP A 768 18.20 -23.47 7.63
CA ASP A 768 17.71 -24.48 8.58
C ASP A 768 16.19 -24.67 8.58
N GLY A 769 15.47 -23.89 7.77
CA GLY A 769 14.00 -23.85 7.70
C GLY A 769 13.33 -22.97 8.75
N SER A 770 14.07 -22.25 9.59
CA SER A 770 13.49 -21.27 10.52
C SER A 770 12.96 -20.06 9.75
N LEU A 771 11.80 -19.53 10.16
CA LEU A 771 11.23 -18.31 9.58
C LEU A 771 12.17 -17.13 9.88
N SER A 772 12.51 -16.35 8.84
CA SER A 772 13.37 -15.17 8.96
C SER A 772 12.60 -13.87 8.73
N HIS A 773 11.66 -13.87 7.79
CA HIS A 773 10.90 -12.67 7.40
C HIS A 773 9.48 -13.03 6.95
N GLN A 774 8.55 -12.09 7.11
CA GLN A 774 7.18 -12.16 6.62
C GLN A 774 6.71 -10.80 6.13
N GLU A 775 5.90 -10.77 5.07
CA GLU A 775 5.21 -9.58 4.57
C GLU A 775 3.73 -9.89 4.33
N GLU A 776 2.86 -8.89 4.49
CA GLU A 776 1.43 -8.96 4.18
C GLU A 776 1.04 -7.86 3.19
N TYR A 777 0.31 -8.24 2.14
CA TYR A 777 -0.13 -7.34 1.06
C TYR A 777 -1.65 -7.21 1.00
N GLN A 778 -2.14 -5.96 0.96
CA GLN A 778 -3.54 -5.59 0.71
C GLN A 778 -3.63 -4.69 -0.53
N ASN A 779 -4.45 -5.06 -1.52
CA ASN A 779 -4.58 -4.35 -2.80
C ASN A 779 -3.26 -4.14 -3.58
N GLY A 780 -2.29 -5.03 -3.37
CA GLY A 780 -0.95 -4.93 -3.96
C GLY A 780 0.01 -4.01 -3.19
N THR A 781 -0.41 -3.46 -2.05
CA THR A 781 0.39 -2.61 -1.17
C THR A 781 0.74 -3.35 0.11
N ILE A 782 1.97 -3.22 0.58
CA ILE A 782 2.39 -3.82 1.85
C ILE A 782 1.70 -3.10 3.03
N VAL A 783 1.16 -3.87 3.98
CA VAL A 783 0.49 -3.34 5.19
C VAL A 783 1.19 -3.75 6.48
N TYR A 784 1.97 -4.84 6.42
CA TYR A 784 2.73 -5.34 7.56
C TYR A 784 3.98 -6.09 7.07
N ALA A 785 5.07 -5.98 7.83
CA ALA A 785 6.22 -6.87 7.71
C ALA A 785 6.80 -7.21 9.08
N ALA A 786 7.48 -8.34 9.20
CA ALA A 786 8.14 -8.76 10.42
C ALA A 786 9.42 -9.55 10.15
N ASP A 787 10.44 -9.29 10.96
CA ASP A 787 11.68 -10.04 11.00
C ASP A 787 11.77 -10.89 12.26
N TYR A 788 12.38 -12.06 12.13
CA TYR A 788 12.45 -13.06 13.19
C TYR A 788 13.91 -13.48 13.46
N PHE A 789 14.21 -13.72 14.73
CA PHE A 789 15.40 -14.49 15.09
C PHE A 789 15.21 -15.95 14.66
N PRO A 790 16.28 -16.72 14.41
CA PRO A 790 16.19 -18.16 14.10
C PRO A 790 15.46 -18.99 15.18
N THR A 791 15.35 -18.47 16.40
CA THR A 791 14.53 -19.05 17.48
C THR A 791 13.01 -18.92 17.28
N GLY A 792 12.57 -18.15 16.28
CA GLY A 792 11.17 -17.82 16.00
C GLY A 792 10.61 -16.65 16.80
N SER A 793 11.42 -16.02 17.65
CA SER A 793 11.03 -14.79 18.36
C SER A 793 11.12 -13.58 17.44
N LEU A 794 10.17 -12.65 17.55
CA LEU A 794 10.17 -11.40 16.82
C LEU A 794 11.45 -10.61 17.09
N LYS A 795 12.03 -10.08 16.02
CA LYS A 795 13.15 -9.15 16.04
C LYS A 795 12.63 -7.73 15.78
N GLU A 796 11.88 -7.55 14.70
CA GLU A 796 11.34 -6.26 14.26
C GLU A 796 9.94 -6.43 13.65
N GLU A 797 9.10 -5.41 13.78
CA GLU A 797 7.79 -5.33 13.11
C GLU A 797 7.60 -3.95 12.48
N TYR A 798 7.00 -3.96 11.29
CA TYR A 798 6.76 -2.78 10.47
C TYR A 798 5.28 -2.71 10.13
N PHE A 799 4.67 -1.54 10.31
CA PHE A 799 3.26 -1.31 10.02
C PHE A 799 3.15 -0.16 9.04
N PHE A 800 2.33 -0.35 8.02
CA PHE A 800 2.13 0.61 6.94
C PHE A 800 0.67 1.04 6.90
N ASP A 801 0.41 2.27 6.45
CA ASP A 801 -0.95 2.68 6.08
C ASP A 801 -1.42 1.92 4.82
N LEU A 802 -2.69 2.08 4.42
CA LEU A 802 -3.20 1.47 3.19
C LEU A 802 -2.49 1.98 1.93
N GLY A 803 -1.70 3.04 2.07
CA GLY A 803 -0.86 3.59 1.03
C GLY A 803 0.59 3.11 1.06
N GLY A 804 0.94 2.13 1.90
CA GLY A 804 2.28 1.56 1.94
C GLY A 804 3.33 2.46 2.61
N VAL A 805 2.91 3.52 3.31
CA VAL A 805 3.81 4.37 4.10
C VAL A 805 3.89 3.86 5.52
N MET A 806 5.11 3.63 5.99
CA MET A 806 5.40 3.14 7.33
C MET A 806 4.90 4.15 8.35
N THR A 807 4.02 3.70 9.24
CA THR A 807 3.45 4.49 10.33
C THR A 807 4.10 4.14 11.67
N LYS A 808 4.62 2.91 11.78
CA LYS A 808 5.20 2.38 13.01
C LYS A 808 6.24 1.31 12.71
N HIS A 809 7.34 1.34 13.45
CA HIS A 809 8.34 0.28 13.50
C HIS A 809 8.62 -0.09 14.97
N ILE A 810 8.58 -1.36 15.32
CA ILE A 810 8.82 -1.87 16.68
C ILE A 810 10.04 -2.78 16.65
N MET A 811 10.95 -2.57 17.60
CA MET A 811 12.11 -3.44 17.79
C MET A 811 11.96 -4.23 19.08
N TYR A 812 12.34 -5.50 19.04
CA TYR A 812 12.27 -6.43 20.16
C TYR A 812 13.67 -6.89 20.57
N ASN A 813 13.85 -7.13 21.87
CA ASN A 813 15.02 -7.85 22.34
C ASN A 813 14.83 -9.37 22.17
N HIS A 814 15.89 -10.13 22.40
CA HIS A 814 15.88 -11.60 22.32
C HIS A 814 14.94 -12.29 23.32
N LEU A 815 14.40 -11.57 24.31
CA LEU A 815 13.42 -12.06 25.27
C LEU A 815 11.97 -11.77 24.82
N GLY A 816 11.77 -11.08 23.70
CA GLY A 816 10.47 -10.66 23.18
C GLY A 816 9.93 -9.37 23.82
N GLU A 817 10.76 -8.62 24.53
CA GLU A 817 10.38 -7.33 25.12
C GLU A 817 10.66 -6.20 24.11
N VAL A 818 9.80 -5.18 24.08
CA VAL A 818 9.97 -4.02 23.20
C VAL A 818 11.17 -3.19 23.66
N LEU A 819 12.17 -3.06 22.79
CA LEU A 819 13.31 -2.15 22.97
C LEU A 819 12.94 -0.72 22.61
N HIS A 820 12.30 -0.55 21.44
CA HIS A 820 11.97 0.76 20.92
C HIS A 820 10.76 0.70 19.98
N THR A 821 10.05 1.83 19.88
CA THR A 821 8.99 2.02 18.89
C THR A 821 9.23 3.35 18.21
N ASN A 822 9.53 3.29 16.91
CA ASN A 822 9.57 4.44 16.03
C ASN A 822 8.14 4.71 15.53
N LEU A 823 7.71 5.97 15.60
CA LEU A 823 6.42 6.44 15.11
C LEU A 823 6.66 7.48 14.01
N PHE A 824 5.96 7.32 12.90
CA PHE A 824 6.09 8.18 11.74
C PHE A 824 4.77 8.94 11.55
N GLN A 825 4.81 10.26 11.72
CA GLN A 825 3.63 11.10 11.50
C GLN A 825 3.59 11.49 10.03
N ASN A 826 2.52 11.07 9.35
CA ASN A 826 2.38 11.23 7.90
C ASN A 826 3.56 10.65 7.10
N GLY A 827 4.25 9.63 7.63
CA GLY A 827 5.44 9.04 6.97
C GLY A 827 6.76 9.76 7.25
N GLU A 828 6.79 10.81 8.06
CA GLU A 828 8.03 11.47 8.50
C GLU A 828 8.36 11.13 9.96
N GLY A 829 9.65 10.95 10.25
CA GLY A 829 10.15 10.75 11.61
C GLY A 829 11.59 10.27 11.66
N THR A 830 12.21 10.37 12.83
CA THR A 830 13.56 9.84 13.05
C THR A 830 13.50 8.33 13.28
N MET A 831 14.13 7.55 12.41
CA MET A 831 14.36 6.13 12.66
C MET A 831 15.53 5.96 13.62
N LYS A 832 15.31 5.29 14.75
CA LYS A 832 16.34 4.92 15.72
C LYS A 832 16.38 3.41 15.90
N ASN A 833 17.55 2.84 15.68
CA ASN A 833 17.80 1.42 15.87
C ASN A 833 18.68 1.21 17.10
N TYR A 834 18.41 0.14 17.86
CA TYR A 834 19.09 -0.17 19.11
C TYR A 834 19.71 -1.56 19.08
N TYR A 835 20.86 -1.70 19.75
CA TYR A 835 21.40 -3.00 20.12
C TYR A 835 20.52 -3.68 21.18
N LEU A 836 20.68 -4.98 21.39
CA LEU A 836 19.84 -5.74 22.33
C LEU A 836 20.02 -5.31 23.80
N ASN A 837 21.08 -4.55 24.07
CA ASN A 837 21.37 -3.97 25.38
C ASN A 837 20.72 -2.59 25.60
N GLY A 838 20.02 -2.05 24.60
CA GLY A 838 19.38 -0.74 24.64
C GLY A 838 20.30 0.43 24.30
N THR A 839 21.56 0.21 23.90
CA THR A 839 22.42 1.26 23.34
C THR A 839 21.99 1.59 21.91
N LEU A 840 21.94 2.87 21.56
CA LEU A 840 21.63 3.32 20.20
C LEU A 840 22.66 2.80 19.20
N ALA A 841 22.21 2.08 18.18
CA ALA A 841 23.04 1.49 17.12
C ALA A 841 23.11 2.40 15.89
N SER A 842 21.97 2.99 15.49
CA SER A 842 21.94 3.96 14.40
C SER A 842 20.79 4.95 14.54
N MET A 843 20.91 6.11 13.89
CA MET A 843 19.80 7.05 13.74
C MET A 843 19.88 7.85 12.45
N GLY A 844 18.72 8.13 11.84
CA GLY A 844 18.60 8.99 10.67
C GLY A 844 17.16 9.47 10.47
N GLU A 845 16.99 10.58 9.77
CA GLU A 845 15.68 11.09 9.41
C GLU A 845 15.09 10.27 8.26
N CYS A 846 13.87 9.80 8.45
CA CYS A 846 13.09 9.12 7.45
C CYS A 846 11.92 10.00 7.02
N ARG A 847 11.67 9.98 5.71
CA ARG A 847 10.53 10.61 5.07
C ARG A 847 10.03 9.63 4.02
N TYR A 848 8.80 9.15 4.20
CA TYR A 848 8.08 8.28 3.27
C TYR A 848 8.85 6.98 2.96
N ASN A 849 9.20 6.24 4.00
CA ASN A 849 10.02 5.02 3.93
C ASN A 849 11.48 5.22 3.48
N LYS A 850 11.91 6.46 3.21
CA LYS A 850 13.23 6.78 2.66
C LYS A 850 14.07 7.58 3.66
N TYR A 851 15.35 7.28 3.78
CA TYR A 851 16.29 8.16 4.49
C TYR A 851 16.62 9.38 3.63
N VAL A 852 16.57 10.59 4.19
CA VAL A 852 16.69 11.83 3.37
C VAL A 852 17.97 12.65 3.60
N ASP A 853 18.83 12.21 4.52
CA ASP A 853 20.06 12.92 4.92
C ASP A 853 21.16 11.93 5.36
N THR A 854 22.02 12.35 6.29
CA THR A 854 23.04 11.51 6.91
C THR A 854 22.44 10.61 7.99
N CYS A 855 22.66 9.30 7.89
CA CYS A 855 22.43 8.34 8.96
C CYS A 855 23.74 8.09 9.72
N PHE A 856 23.67 8.12 11.06
CA PHE A 856 24.81 7.92 11.94
C PHE A 856 24.77 6.53 12.57
N PHE A 857 25.93 5.87 12.65
CA PHE A 857 26.09 4.56 13.27
C PHE A 857 27.03 4.66 14.47
N PHE A 858 26.72 3.95 15.55
CA PHE A 858 27.43 4.02 16.83
C PHE A 858 27.90 2.65 17.31
N ASP A 859 28.98 2.59 18.08
CA ASP A 859 29.42 1.38 18.76
C ASP A 859 28.62 1.11 20.05
N LEU A 860 28.91 -0.01 20.71
CA LEU A 860 28.27 -0.40 21.97
C LEU A 860 28.53 0.57 23.14
N ASP A 861 29.56 1.39 23.02
CA ASP A 861 29.96 2.40 24.01
C ASP A 861 29.35 3.79 23.68
N GLY A 862 28.58 3.90 22.58
CA GLY A 862 27.93 5.12 22.12
C GLY A 862 28.81 6.05 21.29
N ASN A 863 30.00 5.63 20.88
CA ASN A 863 30.88 6.43 20.02
C ASN A 863 30.47 6.28 18.54
N LYS A 864 30.50 7.38 17.78
CA LYS A 864 30.22 7.34 16.34
C LYS A 864 31.25 6.48 15.60
N LEU A 865 30.79 5.46 14.88
CA LEU A 865 31.59 4.57 14.04
C LEU A 865 31.79 5.13 12.64
N PHE A 866 30.68 5.36 11.93
CA PHE A 866 30.67 5.88 10.57
C PHE A 866 29.32 6.53 10.27
N GLU A 867 29.22 7.15 9.10
CA GLU A 867 28.00 7.77 8.60
C GLU A 867 27.76 7.41 7.14
N ILE A 868 26.50 7.38 6.75
CA ILE A 868 26.05 7.11 5.38
C ILE A 868 25.19 8.27 4.95
N ASN A 869 25.48 8.85 3.78
CA ASN A 869 24.66 9.90 3.19
C ASN A 869 23.66 9.30 2.24
N TYR A 870 22.43 9.79 2.32
CA TYR A 870 21.35 9.45 1.41
C TYR A 870 21.01 10.66 0.54
N LEU A 871 20.62 10.39 -0.70
CA LEU A 871 20.11 11.35 -1.67
C LEU A 871 18.87 10.74 -2.31
N ASP A 872 17.71 11.36 -2.10
CA ASP A 872 16.40 10.86 -2.55
C ASP A 872 16.11 9.42 -2.10
N GLY A 873 16.40 9.10 -0.83
CA GLY A 873 16.20 7.76 -0.27
C GLY A 873 17.31 6.75 -0.54
N GLU A 874 18.25 7.09 -1.42
CA GLU A 874 19.26 6.15 -1.90
C GLU A 874 20.66 6.52 -1.40
N ILE A 875 21.47 5.53 -1.04
CA ILE A 875 22.84 5.77 -0.58
C ILE A 875 23.65 6.47 -1.67
N HIS A 876 24.32 7.58 -1.34
CA HIS A 876 25.07 8.35 -2.31
C HIS A 876 26.43 8.82 -1.77
N GLY A 877 27.45 8.77 -2.63
CA GLY A 877 28.81 9.20 -2.32
C GLY A 877 29.68 8.10 -1.73
N LYS A 878 30.79 8.51 -1.09
CA LYS A 878 31.79 7.59 -0.54
C LYS A 878 31.51 7.33 0.94
N THR A 879 31.62 6.07 1.35
CA THR A 879 31.54 5.68 2.75
C THR A 879 32.63 4.67 3.11
N THR A 880 33.02 4.68 4.38
CA THR A 880 33.93 3.69 4.96
C THR A 880 33.15 2.92 6.00
N THR A 881 32.96 1.62 5.74
CA THR A 881 32.23 0.71 6.63
C THR A 881 33.20 -0.18 7.37
N PHE A 882 32.85 -0.52 8.61
CA PHE A 882 33.61 -1.41 9.49
C PHE A 882 32.72 -2.59 9.87
N MET A 883 33.31 -3.78 10.06
CA MET A 883 32.55 -4.86 10.70
C MET A 883 32.55 -4.63 12.21
N LEU A 884 31.35 -4.60 12.80
CA LEU A 884 31.18 -4.36 14.24
C LEU A 884 31.98 -5.34 15.09
N GLU A 885 32.08 -6.58 14.61
CA GLU A 885 32.73 -7.69 15.28
C GLU A 885 34.24 -7.73 15.02
N ASP A 886 34.72 -7.19 13.90
CA ASP A 886 36.14 -7.15 13.55
C ASP A 886 36.56 -5.72 13.18
N PRO A 887 37.06 -4.92 14.15
CA PRO A 887 37.50 -3.56 13.89
C PRO A 887 38.73 -3.50 12.97
N PHE A 888 39.38 -4.64 12.70
CA PHE A 888 40.49 -4.73 11.76
C PHE A 888 40.02 -4.88 10.31
N TYR A 889 38.73 -5.19 10.08
CA TYR A 889 38.13 -5.27 8.76
C TYR A 889 37.44 -3.95 8.38
N LYS A 890 37.88 -3.37 7.26
CA LYS A 890 37.36 -2.09 6.74
C LYS A 890 37.08 -2.22 5.24
N ALA A 891 35.95 -1.70 4.78
CA ALA A 891 35.64 -1.56 3.36
C ALA A 891 35.40 -0.10 2.98
N GLU A 892 36.14 0.36 1.97
CA GLU A 892 35.94 1.66 1.32
C GLU A 892 35.03 1.46 0.10
N ARG A 893 33.85 2.07 0.13
CA ARG A 893 32.80 1.91 -0.87
C ARG A 893 32.39 3.27 -1.45
N SER A 894 31.86 3.23 -2.65
CA SER A 894 31.31 4.40 -3.33
C SER A 894 29.99 4.01 -3.98
N PHE A 895 28.99 4.87 -3.84
CA PHE A 895 27.64 4.62 -4.30
C PHE A 895 27.17 5.79 -5.18
N LEU A 896 26.39 5.47 -6.21
CA LEU A 896 25.60 6.41 -6.99
C LEU A 896 24.15 5.93 -6.97
N PHE A 897 23.28 6.65 -6.27
CA PHE A 897 21.83 6.36 -6.18
C PHE A 897 21.56 4.92 -5.74
N GLY A 898 22.14 4.52 -4.61
CA GLY A 898 21.92 3.21 -3.99
C GLY A 898 22.73 2.09 -4.64
N LYS A 899 23.32 2.35 -5.80
CA LYS A 899 24.10 1.38 -6.56
C LYS A 899 25.59 1.56 -6.30
N GLU A 900 26.28 0.47 -5.93
CA GLU A 900 27.74 0.49 -5.82
C GLU A 900 28.37 0.91 -7.15
N HIS A 901 29.32 1.85 -7.12
CA HIS A 901 29.94 2.37 -8.34
C HIS A 901 31.40 2.76 -8.07
N GLY A 902 32.30 2.30 -8.94
CA GLY A 902 33.74 2.47 -8.81
C GLY A 902 34.43 1.28 -8.13
N THR A 903 35.68 1.49 -7.72
CA THR A 903 36.49 0.43 -7.08
C THR A 903 36.27 0.38 -5.58
N ILE A 904 35.64 -0.69 -5.11
CA ILE A 904 35.53 -1.05 -3.70
C ILE A 904 36.84 -1.68 -3.23
N LYS A 905 37.34 -1.23 -2.09
CA LYS A 905 38.57 -1.75 -1.48
C LYS A 905 38.29 -2.31 -0.11
N VAL A 906 38.73 -3.55 0.10
CA VAL A 906 38.55 -4.26 1.37
C VAL A 906 39.91 -4.49 2.01
N TYR A 907 40.01 -4.13 3.28
CA TYR A 907 41.20 -4.22 4.09
C TYR A 907 40.97 -5.17 5.27
N ASP A 908 41.99 -5.95 5.60
CA ASP A 908 42.09 -6.75 6.82
C ASP A 908 43.41 -6.38 7.52
N ASN A 909 43.30 -5.87 8.75
CA ASN A 909 44.40 -5.37 9.56
C ASN A 909 45.30 -4.39 8.79
N GLN A 910 44.67 -3.37 8.18
CA GLN A 910 45.29 -2.35 7.33
C GLN A 910 45.93 -2.85 6.02
N ARG A 911 45.87 -4.16 5.72
CA ARG A 911 46.36 -4.73 4.46
C ARG A 911 45.21 -4.88 3.47
N LEU A 912 45.41 -4.41 2.24
CA LEU A 912 44.44 -4.58 1.16
C LEU A 912 44.34 -6.07 0.80
N ILE A 913 43.15 -6.65 0.92
CA ILE A 913 42.89 -8.06 0.61
C ILE A 913 42.01 -8.26 -0.63
N ARG A 914 41.22 -7.25 -1.02
CA ARG A 914 40.35 -7.33 -2.19
C ARG A 914 40.10 -5.97 -2.82
N GLU A 915 40.05 -5.95 -4.14
CA GLU A 915 39.51 -4.86 -4.96
C GLU A 915 38.38 -5.42 -5.82
N ILE A 916 37.25 -4.74 -5.86
CA ILE A 916 36.09 -5.11 -6.67
C ILE A 916 35.65 -3.86 -7.44
N ASN A 917 35.43 -3.99 -8.75
CA ASN A 917 34.91 -2.91 -9.55
C ASN A 917 33.41 -3.10 -9.76
N TYR A 918 32.66 -2.03 -9.55
CA TYR A 918 31.23 -1.97 -9.80
C TYR A 918 30.91 -0.83 -10.77
N GLU A 919 29.94 -1.06 -11.63
CA GLU A 919 29.35 -0.07 -12.53
C GLU A 919 27.84 -0.10 -12.32
N TYR A 920 27.30 0.86 -11.57
CA TYR A 920 25.84 0.94 -11.28
C TYR A 920 25.24 -0.28 -10.61
N GLY A 921 25.95 -0.80 -9.61
CA GLY A 921 25.46 -1.83 -8.73
C GLY A 921 25.70 -3.23 -9.28
N THR A 922 26.15 -3.33 -10.54
CA THR A 922 26.62 -4.58 -11.11
C THR A 922 28.15 -4.64 -11.03
N GLN A 923 28.67 -5.80 -10.66
CA GLN A 923 30.09 -6.05 -10.66
C GLN A 923 30.58 -6.11 -12.10
N SER A 924 31.43 -5.16 -12.50
CA SER A 924 31.91 -5.03 -13.87
C SER A 924 33.39 -4.70 -13.89
N GLY A 925 34.16 -5.39 -14.74
CA GLY A 925 35.62 -5.35 -14.75
C GLY A 925 36.24 -6.42 -13.85
N ASN A 926 37.42 -6.16 -13.29
CA ASN A 926 38.17 -7.18 -12.56
C ASN A 926 37.92 -7.15 -11.05
N ARG A 927 37.65 -8.31 -10.46
CA ARG A 927 37.84 -8.57 -9.03
C ARG A 927 39.25 -9.10 -8.78
N ILE A 928 40.01 -8.40 -7.96
CA ILE A 928 41.39 -8.76 -7.62
C ILE A 928 41.45 -9.16 -6.15
N ASN A 929 41.89 -10.38 -5.87
CA ASN A 929 42.17 -10.82 -4.51
C ASN A 929 43.67 -10.81 -4.25
N TYR A 930 44.07 -10.43 -3.04
CA TYR A 930 45.46 -10.36 -2.62
C TYR A 930 45.77 -11.41 -1.55
N TYR A 931 47.01 -11.93 -1.57
CA TYR A 931 47.59 -12.63 -0.43
C TYR A 931 47.93 -11.63 0.67
N HIS A 932 48.06 -12.12 1.91
CA HIS A 932 48.41 -11.27 3.06
C HIS A 932 49.83 -10.65 2.97
N ASN A 933 50.66 -11.11 2.04
CA ASN A 933 51.96 -10.52 1.69
C ASN A 933 51.86 -9.39 0.63
N GLY A 934 50.64 -9.03 0.21
CA GLY A 934 50.36 -8.00 -0.79
C GLY A 934 50.48 -8.43 -2.26
N LYS A 935 50.80 -9.70 -2.55
CA LYS A 935 50.85 -10.22 -3.92
C LYS A 935 49.46 -10.57 -4.43
N LYS A 936 49.21 -10.41 -5.73
CA LYS A 936 47.93 -10.79 -6.35
C LYS A 936 47.76 -12.31 -6.29
N ARG A 937 46.62 -12.76 -5.76
CA ARG A 937 46.20 -14.16 -5.66
C ARG A 937 45.33 -14.56 -6.84
N SER A 938 44.38 -13.71 -7.22
CA SER A 938 43.52 -13.98 -8.36
C SER A 938 43.06 -12.70 -9.04
N ILE A 939 42.77 -12.80 -10.32
CA ILE A 939 42.09 -11.79 -11.12
C ILE A 939 40.92 -12.50 -11.77
N VAL A 940 39.69 -12.07 -11.46
CA VAL A 940 38.46 -12.67 -11.99
C VAL A 940 37.70 -11.57 -12.72
N PRO A 941 37.53 -11.68 -14.05
CA PRO A 941 36.73 -10.73 -14.82
C PRO A 941 35.24 -10.97 -14.60
N PHE A 942 34.50 -9.86 -14.51
CA PHE A 942 33.06 -9.82 -14.39
C PHE A 942 32.48 -8.85 -15.41
N VAL A 943 31.29 -9.17 -15.89
CA VAL A 943 30.46 -8.31 -16.72
C VAL A 943 29.04 -8.43 -16.18
N ASP A 944 28.49 -7.34 -15.67
CA ASP A 944 27.13 -7.29 -15.12
C ASP A 944 26.83 -8.40 -14.07
N ASP A 945 27.66 -8.48 -13.02
CA ASP A 945 27.62 -9.50 -11.94
C ASP A 945 27.94 -10.94 -12.38
N VAL A 946 28.18 -11.17 -13.67
CA VAL A 946 28.45 -12.49 -14.23
C VAL A 946 29.96 -12.66 -14.43
N GLU A 947 30.53 -13.73 -13.89
CA GLU A 947 31.92 -14.12 -14.21
C GLU A 947 32.00 -14.43 -15.71
N GLU A 948 32.83 -13.67 -16.44
CA GLU A 948 32.88 -13.73 -17.90
C GLU A 948 34.33 -13.61 -18.40
N GLY A 949 34.80 -14.60 -19.15
CA GLY A 949 36.15 -14.61 -19.69
C GLY A 949 37.18 -15.41 -18.88
N GLU A 950 38.45 -15.07 -19.04
CA GLU A 950 39.59 -15.78 -18.43
C GLU A 950 39.89 -15.23 -17.03
N SER A 951 39.72 -16.07 -16.02
CA SER A 951 40.23 -15.79 -14.68
C SER A 951 41.59 -16.44 -14.45
N PHE A 952 42.45 -15.77 -13.69
CA PHE A 952 43.82 -16.19 -13.41
C PHE A 952 44.05 -16.34 -11.92
N TYR A 953 44.64 -17.45 -11.51
CA TYR A 953 45.02 -17.71 -10.12
C TYR A 953 46.54 -17.87 -10.01
N TYR A 954 47.17 -17.06 -9.17
CA TYR A 954 48.62 -17.00 -9.02
C TYR A 954 49.08 -17.58 -7.68
N GLY A 955 50.32 -18.06 -7.63
CA GLY A 955 50.99 -18.47 -6.41
C GLY A 955 51.39 -17.30 -5.51
N ASP A 956 51.91 -17.60 -4.32
CA ASP A 956 52.28 -16.62 -3.30
C ASP A 956 53.39 -15.63 -3.72
N ASP A 957 54.13 -15.96 -4.79
CA ASP A 957 55.09 -15.07 -5.46
C ASP A 957 54.43 -13.97 -6.33
N GLY A 958 53.11 -14.09 -6.59
CA GLY A 958 52.33 -13.23 -7.46
C GLY A 958 52.66 -13.33 -8.96
N LYS A 959 53.42 -14.35 -9.36
CA LYS A 959 53.91 -14.52 -10.75
C LYS A 959 53.62 -15.90 -11.32
N THR A 960 53.69 -16.95 -10.51
CA THR A 960 53.44 -18.32 -10.96
C THR A 960 51.95 -18.51 -11.21
N LEU A 961 51.53 -18.66 -12.47
CA LEU A 961 50.15 -18.99 -12.83
C LEU A 961 49.86 -20.46 -12.47
N LEU A 962 48.92 -20.69 -11.57
CA LEU A 962 48.56 -22.00 -11.05
C LEU A 962 47.47 -22.68 -11.89
N VAL A 963 46.37 -21.95 -12.12
CA VAL A 963 45.22 -22.40 -12.90
C VAL A 963 44.55 -21.19 -13.53
N SER A 964 43.96 -21.41 -14.69
CA SER A 964 43.05 -20.49 -15.35
C SER A 964 41.69 -21.15 -15.52
N HIS A 965 40.63 -20.38 -15.31
CA HIS A 965 39.25 -20.81 -15.54
C HIS A 965 38.64 -19.92 -16.61
N GLN A 966 37.92 -20.52 -17.55
CA GLN A 966 37.15 -19.80 -18.56
C GLN A 966 35.68 -19.87 -18.21
N TYR A 967 35.07 -18.70 -18.05
CA TYR A 967 33.63 -18.57 -17.83
C TYR A 967 32.95 -17.99 -19.08
N LEU A 968 31.71 -18.44 -19.30
CA LEU A 968 30.83 -17.95 -20.36
C LEU A 968 29.40 -17.89 -19.79
N TYR A 969 28.82 -16.69 -19.76
CA TYR A 969 27.54 -16.40 -19.13
C TYR A 969 27.45 -16.92 -17.68
N GLY A 970 28.57 -16.82 -16.95
CA GLY A 970 28.68 -17.23 -15.53
C GLY A 970 28.89 -18.71 -15.32
N ASP A 971 28.73 -19.52 -16.37
CA ASP A 971 28.97 -20.95 -16.30
C ASP A 971 30.44 -21.25 -16.62
N LEU A 972 31.08 -22.10 -15.82
CA LEU A 972 32.45 -22.55 -16.10
C LEU A 972 32.44 -23.50 -17.30
N VAL A 973 33.09 -23.10 -18.39
CA VAL A 973 33.10 -23.87 -19.65
C VAL A 973 34.40 -24.61 -19.88
N ALA A 974 35.53 -24.11 -19.39
CA ALA A 974 36.82 -24.78 -19.52
C ALA A 974 37.80 -24.43 -18.39
N ILE A 975 38.74 -25.34 -18.15
CA ILE A 975 39.82 -25.19 -17.17
C ILE A 975 41.16 -25.41 -17.87
N ALA A 976 42.17 -24.61 -17.52
CA ALA A 976 43.54 -24.82 -17.96
C ALA A 976 44.50 -24.81 -16.75
N ARG A 977 45.44 -25.76 -16.69
CA ARG A 977 46.40 -25.91 -15.58
C ARG A 977 47.84 -25.88 -16.05
N GLN A 978 48.77 -25.60 -15.14
CA GLN A 978 50.20 -25.64 -15.43
C GLN A 978 50.70 -27.10 -15.49
N LYS A 979 51.42 -27.48 -16.56
CA LYS A 979 52.00 -28.82 -16.68
C LYS A 979 53.14 -29.04 -15.68
N ALA A 980 53.22 -30.25 -15.12
CA ALA A 980 54.31 -30.65 -14.21
C ALA A 980 55.72 -30.55 -14.82
N ASP A 981 55.83 -30.54 -16.15
CA ASP A 981 57.09 -30.46 -16.93
C ASP A 981 57.58 -29.02 -17.20
N ARG A 982 56.81 -28.00 -16.78
CA ARG A 982 57.14 -26.56 -16.85
C ARG A 982 57.30 -25.96 -18.26
N LYS A 983 56.73 -26.55 -19.31
CA LYS A 983 56.74 -25.96 -20.67
C LYS A 983 55.39 -25.35 -21.08
N GLY A 984 54.86 -24.46 -20.25
CA GLY A 984 53.64 -23.68 -20.53
C GLY A 984 52.35 -24.21 -19.89
N VAL A 985 51.25 -23.54 -20.20
CA VAL A 985 49.88 -23.90 -19.77
C VAL A 985 49.37 -25.06 -20.63
N GLN A 986 48.59 -26.00 -20.06
CA GLN A 986 47.88 -27.02 -20.83
C GLN A 986 46.87 -26.39 -21.80
N LYS A 987 46.45 -27.16 -22.82
CA LYS A 987 45.30 -26.80 -23.65
C LYS A 987 44.05 -26.77 -22.76
N TRP A 988 43.13 -25.83 -23.00
CA TRP A 988 41.83 -25.78 -22.34
C TRP A 988 41.13 -27.15 -22.37
N GLU A 989 40.79 -27.66 -21.20
CA GLU A 989 39.99 -28.88 -21.00
C GLU A 989 38.54 -28.43 -20.73
N PRO A 990 37.55 -28.81 -21.56
CA PRO A 990 36.16 -28.41 -21.36
C PRO A 990 35.57 -29.08 -20.12
N VAL A 991 34.67 -28.39 -19.44
CA VAL A 991 33.94 -28.93 -18.29
C VAL A 991 32.88 -29.92 -18.77
N THR A 992 32.86 -31.12 -18.20
CA THR A 992 31.86 -32.17 -18.49
C THR A 992 31.15 -32.59 -17.20
N GLN A 993 30.28 -33.61 -17.26
CA GLN A 993 29.74 -34.27 -16.06
C GLN A 993 30.81 -35.06 -15.30
N ASP A 994 31.98 -35.28 -15.90
CA ASP A 994 33.05 -36.02 -15.25
C ASP A 994 33.66 -35.22 -14.11
N THR A 995 34.18 -35.93 -13.12
CA THR A 995 34.96 -35.32 -12.05
C THR A 995 36.29 -34.82 -12.60
N ILE A 996 36.55 -33.52 -12.49
CA ILE A 996 37.83 -32.91 -12.86
C ILE A 996 38.64 -32.67 -11.59
N SER A 997 39.79 -33.33 -11.48
CA SER A 997 40.78 -33.07 -10.43
C SER A 997 41.90 -32.19 -10.96
N VAL A 998 42.10 -31.04 -10.34
CA VAL A 998 43.12 -30.06 -10.71
C VAL A 998 44.20 -30.05 -9.64
N GLU A 999 45.41 -30.46 -10.03
CA GLU A 999 46.63 -30.24 -9.25
C GLU A 999 47.59 -29.37 -10.03
N SER A 1000 48.19 -28.37 -9.37
CA SER A 1000 49.22 -27.50 -9.96
C SER A 1000 50.44 -27.41 -9.04
N TYR A 1001 51.61 -27.12 -9.60
CA TYR A 1001 52.90 -27.22 -8.92
C TYR A 1001 53.77 -25.99 -9.20
N TYR A 1002 54.49 -25.50 -8.19
CA TYR A 1002 55.43 -24.39 -8.35
C TYR A 1002 56.64 -24.76 -9.23
N PRO A 1003 57.41 -23.76 -9.73
CA PRO A 1003 58.72 -23.96 -10.35
C PRO A 1003 59.80 -24.58 -9.44
N ASN A 1004 59.46 -25.05 -8.24
CA ASN A 1004 60.32 -25.86 -7.39
C ASN A 1004 59.77 -27.29 -7.18
N LYS A 1005 58.76 -27.71 -7.97
CA LYS A 1005 58.07 -29.03 -7.92
C LYS A 1005 57.23 -29.27 -6.67
N LYS A 1006 57.07 -28.29 -5.76
CA LYS A 1006 56.14 -28.43 -4.64
C LYS A 1006 54.70 -28.23 -5.12
N LEU A 1007 53.77 -29.02 -4.58
CA LEU A 1007 52.34 -28.88 -4.84
C LEU A 1007 51.87 -27.48 -4.45
N ALA A 1008 51.25 -26.77 -5.37
CA ALA A 1008 50.78 -25.40 -5.20
C ALA A 1008 49.28 -25.35 -4.92
N LYS A 1009 48.46 -26.00 -5.76
CA LYS A 1009 47.00 -26.01 -5.61
C LYS A 1009 46.46 -27.41 -5.88
N LYS A 1010 45.42 -27.79 -5.14
CA LYS A 1010 44.59 -28.97 -5.38
C LYS A 1010 43.12 -28.57 -5.23
N GLU A 1011 42.30 -28.88 -6.22
CA GLU A 1011 40.85 -28.69 -6.19
C GLU A 1011 40.16 -29.76 -7.05
N GLN A 1012 38.88 -30.01 -6.76
CA GLN A 1012 38.06 -30.96 -7.50
C GLN A 1012 36.74 -30.28 -7.92
N TRP A 1013 36.27 -30.64 -9.10
CA TRP A 1013 35.03 -30.15 -9.68
C TRP A 1013 34.14 -31.34 -10.05
N VAL A 1014 32.87 -31.29 -9.67
CA VAL A 1014 31.83 -32.29 -9.96
C VAL A 1014 30.63 -31.54 -10.53
N ASP A 1015 30.11 -31.96 -11.67
CA ASP A 1015 29.00 -31.28 -12.37
C ASP A 1015 29.25 -29.77 -12.59
N GLY A 1016 30.50 -29.39 -12.89
CA GLY A 1016 30.90 -28.00 -13.10
C GLY A 1016 30.93 -27.13 -11.83
N GLN A 1017 30.72 -27.74 -10.65
CA GLN A 1017 30.78 -27.06 -9.35
C GLN A 1017 31.99 -27.54 -8.55
N ARG A 1018 32.61 -26.65 -7.76
CA ARG A 1018 33.66 -27.07 -6.83
C ARG A 1018 33.09 -28.07 -5.83
N HIS A 1019 33.82 -29.15 -5.58
CA HIS A 1019 33.38 -30.22 -4.70
C HIS A 1019 34.58 -30.89 -4.03
N GLY A 1020 34.48 -31.19 -2.74
CA GLY A 1020 35.55 -31.82 -1.97
C GLY A 1020 36.61 -30.84 -1.48
N GLU A 1021 37.81 -31.35 -1.24
CA GLU A 1021 38.92 -30.59 -0.65
C GLU A 1021 39.51 -29.57 -1.64
N PHE A 1022 39.60 -28.33 -1.20
CA PHE A 1022 40.42 -27.27 -1.77
C PHE A 1022 41.67 -27.08 -0.91
N LEU A 1023 42.85 -27.10 -1.53
CA LEU A 1023 44.12 -26.87 -0.88
C LEU A 1023 44.96 -25.89 -1.72
N LEU A 1024 45.51 -24.87 -1.07
CA LEU A 1024 46.48 -23.95 -1.66
C LEU A 1024 47.70 -23.86 -0.73
N ASN A 1025 48.88 -24.21 -1.24
CA ASN A 1025 50.16 -24.11 -0.55
C ASN A 1025 50.98 -22.94 -1.08
N GLY A 1026 51.88 -22.43 -0.25
CA GLY A 1026 52.90 -21.45 -0.65
C GLY A 1026 54.05 -22.09 -1.42
N SER A 1027 54.89 -21.27 -2.03
CA SER A 1027 56.11 -21.70 -2.72
C SER A 1027 57.08 -22.44 -1.78
N ASN A 1028 56.99 -22.23 -0.47
CA ASN A 1028 57.72 -22.98 0.55
C ASN A 1028 57.16 -24.41 0.79
N GLY A 1029 55.99 -24.76 0.26
CA GLY A 1029 55.30 -26.04 0.43
C GLY A 1029 54.44 -26.16 1.69
N LYS A 1030 54.30 -25.09 2.47
CA LYS A 1030 53.37 -25.04 3.61
C LYS A 1030 51.97 -24.63 3.13
N PRO A 1031 50.89 -25.08 3.80
CA PRO A 1031 49.53 -24.67 3.45
C PRO A 1031 49.35 -23.16 3.68
N ILE A 1032 48.57 -22.51 2.80
CA ILE A 1032 48.06 -21.14 2.92
C ILE A 1032 46.54 -21.20 3.12
N TYR A 1033 45.84 -22.05 2.37
CA TYR A 1033 44.41 -22.31 2.57
C TYR A 1033 44.10 -23.80 2.45
N GLN A 1034 43.19 -24.28 3.28
CA GLN A 1034 42.63 -25.62 3.18
C GLN A 1034 41.16 -25.55 3.61
N TYR A 1035 40.24 -25.93 2.73
CA TYR A 1035 38.80 -25.89 3.03
C TYR A 1035 38.02 -26.84 2.10
N TYR A 1036 36.72 -26.98 2.32
CA TYR A 1036 35.89 -27.94 1.59
C TYR A 1036 34.72 -27.26 0.87
N TYR A 1037 34.35 -27.81 -0.28
CA TYR A 1037 33.18 -27.40 -1.05
C TYR A 1037 32.16 -28.55 -1.16
N THR A 1038 30.88 -28.20 -1.22
CA THR A 1038 29.79 -29.08 -1.64
C THR A 1038 28.91 -28.31 -2.61
N ASN A 1039 28.77 -28.80 -3.84
CA ASN A 1039 27.97 -28.18 -4.90
C ASN A 1039 28.29 -26.70 -5.14
N GLY A 1040 29.58 -26.33 -5.08
CA GLY A 1040 30.05 -24.97 -5.34
C GLY A 1040 30.13 -24.07 -4.10
N LEU A 1041 29.49 -24.46 -3.01
CA LEU A 1041 29.44 -23.67 -1.77
C LEU A 1041 30.42 -24.21 -0.72
N LEU A 1042 31.07 -23.33 0.03
CA LEU A 1042 31.92 -23.69 1.16
C LEU A 1042 31.11 -24.51 2.16
N ASN A 1043 31.58 -25.69 2.50
CA ASN A 1043 30.87 -26.60 3.39
C ASN A 1043 31.85 -27.51 4.11
N GLY A 1044 31.96 -27.35 5.43
CA GLY A 1044 32.91 -28.02 6.31
C GLY A 1044 34.00 -27.07 6.86
N HIS A 1045 35.07 -27.68 7.37
CA HIS A 1045 36.18 -26.96 8.02
C HIS A 1045 36.96 -26.09 7.04
N TYR A 1046 37.26 -24.86 7.44
CA TYR A 1046 38.07 -23.88 6.74
C TYR A 1046 39.30 -23.51 7.57
N LEU A 1047 40.46 -23.55 6.95
CA LEU A 1047 41.74 -23.18 7.53
C LEU A 1047 42.49 -22.23 6.59
N SER A 1048 43.06 -21.17 7.16
CA SER A 1048 44.05 -20.34 6.49
C SER A 1048 45.28 -20.11 7.36
N TYR A 1049 46.43 -19.88 6.72
CA TYR A 1049 47.73 -19.75 7.37
C TYR A 1049 48.48 -18.53 6.84
N TYR A 1050 49.35 -17.97 7.68
CA TYR A 1050 50.37 -17.00 7.29
C TYR A 1050 51.52 -17.68 6.55
N HIS A 1051 52.33 -16.90 5.82
CA HIS A 1051 53.46 -17.43 5.05
C HIS A 1051 54.56 -18.07 5.92
N ASN A 1052 54.65 -17.68 7.20
CA ASN A 1052 55.54 -18.32 8.16
C ASN A 1052 55.06 -19.72 8.59
N GLY A 1053 53.80 -20.07 8.32
CA GLY A 1053 53.17 -21.35 8.66
C GLY A 1053 52.30 -21.33 9.91
N ASN A 1054 52.18 -20.19 10.60
CA ASN A 1054 51.24 -20.04 11.71
C ASN A 1054 49.80 -20.01 11.18
N LYS A 1055 48.84 -20.52 11.97
CA LYS A 1055 47.41 -20.38 11.65
C LYS A 1055 47.06 -18.88 11.56
N ARG A 1056 46.17 -18.55 10.63
CA ARG A 1056 45.57 -17.22 10.48
C ARG A 1056 44.10 -17.26 10.85
N MET A 1057 43.34 -18.21 10.30
CA MET A 1057 41.89 -18.33 10.53
C MET A 1057 41.49 -19.79 10.49
N GLU A 1058 40.57 -20.18 11.37
CA GLU A 1058 39.98 -21.51 11.47
C GLU A 1058 38.49 -21.32 11.76
N CYS A 1059 37.65 -21.85 10.88
CA CYS A 1059 36.21 -21.74 11.03
C CYS A 1059 35.47 -22.81 10.27
N ASP A 1060 34.17 -22.92 10.51
CA ASP A 1060 33.30 -23.89 9.86
C ASP A 1060 32.27 -23.18 8.98
N TYR A 1061 32.01 -23.76 7.81
CA TYR A 1061 30.96 -23.30 6.90
C TYR A 1061 29.89 -24.37 6.74
N TRP A 1062 28.64 -23.95 6.67
CA TRP A 1062 27.51 -24.75 6.21
C TRP A 1062 26.87 -24.05 5.01
N LEU A 1063 27.14 -24.57 3.82
CA LEU A 1063 26.62 -24.07 2.54
C LEU A 1063 26.82 -22.54 2.36
N ASP A 1064 28.08 -22.11 2.33
CA ASP A 1064 28.54 -20.70 2.24
C ASP A 1064 28.18 -19.80 3.43
N LYS A 1065 27.52 -20.32 4.46
CA LYS A 1065 27.30 -19.60 5.71
C LYS A 1065 28.30 -20.04 6.78
N LEU A 1066 29.01 -19.09 7.37
CA LEU A 1066 29.84 -19.29 8.55
C LEU A 1066 28.96 -19.84 9.69
N HIS A 1067 29.30 -21.01 10.21
CA HIS A 1067 28.46 -21.73 11.17
C HIS A 1067 29.32 -22.60 12.08
N GLY A 1068 29.24 -22.40 13.39
CA GLY A 1068 30.07 -23.06 14.38
C GLY A 1068 31.23 -22.21 14.86
N VAL A 1069 32.31 -22.86 15.31
CA VAL A 1069 33.44 -22.18 15.95
C VAL A 1069 34.20 -21.33 14.94
N TYR A 1070 34.59 -20.13 15.34
CA TYR A 1070 35.46 -19.24 14.60
C TYR A 1070 36.66 -18.84 15.46
N GLN A 1071 37.86 -18.89 14.88
CA GLN A 1071 39.09 -18.46 15.50
C GLN A 1071 39.99 -17.75 14.48
N GLU A 1072 40.65 -16.69 14.93
CA GLU A 1072 41.63 -15.95 14.14
C GLU A 1072 42.88 -15.69 15.00
N TRP A 1073 44.05 -15.63 14.36
CA TRP A 1073 45.35 -15.43 15.01
C TRP A 1073 46.11 -14.29 14.35
N TYR A 1074 47.02 -13.67 15.10
CA TYR A 1074 48.05 -12.78 14.58
C TYR A 1074 49.18 -13.55 13.89
N GLU A 1075 50.01 -12.85 13.12
CA GLU A 1075 51.12 -13.44 12.36
C GLU A 1075 52.14 -14.17 13.25
N ASP A 1076 52.31 -13.76 14.50
CA ASP A 1076 53.17 -14.42 15.49
C ASP A 1076 52.57 -15.71 16.11
N GLY A 1077 51.29 -16.01 15.83
CA GLY A 1077 50.58 -17.18 16.33
C GLY A 1077 49.79 -16.95 17.61
N THR A 1078 49.77 -15.72 18.15
CA THR A 1078 48.85 -15.36 19.24
C THR A 1078 47.41 -15.29 18.72
N ILE A 1079 46.42 -15.71 19.52
CA ILE A 1079 45.00 -15.61 19.13
C ILE A 1079 44.66 -14.12 19.03
N LYS A 1080 43.97 -13.72 17.94
CA LYS A 1080 43.42 -12.38 17.71
C LYS A 1080 41.98 -12.32 18.20
N MET A 1081 41.16 -13.29 17.80
CA MET A 1081 39.79 -13.42 18.28
C MET A 1081 39.26 -14.84 18.18
N LYS A 1082 38.19 -15.14 18.91
CA LYS A 1082 37.43 -16.38 18.76
C LYS A 1082 36.00 -16.23 19.25
N GLY A 1083 35.09 -17.00 18.66
CA GLY A 1083 33.65 -17.00 18.98
C GLY A 1083 32.93 -18.10 18.21
N ASN A 1084 31.61 -17.97 18.06
CA ASN A 1084 30.81 -18.86 17.21
C ASN A 1084 29.91 -18.07 16.27
N TYR A 1085 29.63 -18.62 15.10
CA TYR A 1085 28.64 -18.09 14.17
C TYR A 1085 27.48 -19.06 14.01
N TYR A 1086 26.32 -18.50 13.69
CA TYR A 1086 25.13 -19.20 13.27
C TYR A 1086 24.67 -18.61 11.95
N LEU A 1087 24.90 -19.30 10.84
CA LEU A 1087 24.45 -18.87 9.52
C LEU A 1087 24.92 -17.44 9.13
N ASN A 1088 26.21 -17.14 9.31
CA ASN A 1088 26.87 -15.81 9.20
C ASN A 1088 26.60 -14.83 10.34
N GLU A 1089 25.69 -15.12 11.27
CA GLU A 1089 25.38 -14.24 12.38
C GLU A 1089 26.20 -14.63 13.62
N ALA A 1090 26.93 -13.71 14.25
CA ALA A 1090 27.66 -14.05 15.47
C ALA A 1090 26.73 -14.47 16.61
N HIS A 1091 27.14 -15.47 17.38
CA HIS A 1091 26.32 -16.03 18.43
C HIS A 1091 27.17 -16.52 19.62
N GLY A 1092 26.74 -16.15 20.82
CA GLY A 1092 27.46 -16.40 22.07
C GLY A 1092 28.63 -15.43 22.29
N GLU A 1093 29.51 -15.81 23.21
CA GLU A 1093 30.66 -14.99 23.62
C GLU A 1093 31.77 -14.97 22.55
N PHE A 1094 32.13 -13.77 22.10
CA PHE A 1094 33.34 -13.49 21.35
C PHE A 1094 34.42 -12.90 22.24
N GLN A 1095 35.64 -13.40 22.10
CA GLN A 1095 36.81 -12.98 22.88
C GLN A 1095 37.83 -12.32 21.95
N PHE A 1096 38.29 -11.12 22.30
CA PHE A 1096 39.25 -10.34 21.51
C PHE A 1096 40.54 -10.14 22.29
N TYR A 1097 41.68 -10.30 21.63
CA TYR A 1097 42.99 -10.28 22.28
C TYR A 1097 43.93 -9.30 21.57
N ASN A 1098 44.93 -8.80 22.29
CA ASN A 1098 46.04 -8.05 21.68
C ASN A 1098 47.17 -8.99 21.23
N GLN A 1099 48.17 -8.45 20.53
CA GLN A 1099 49.35 -9.22 20.06
C GLN A 1099 50.22 -9.80 21.20
N ASN A 1100 50.04 -9.36 22.45
CA ASN A 1100 50.72 -9.96 23.60
C ASN A 1100 49.94 -11.17 24.18
N GLY A 1101 48.76 -11.47 23.63
CA GLY A 1101 47.87 -12.54 24.10
C GLY A 1101 46.99 -12.13 25.29
N GLU A 1102 46.93 -10.85 25.64
CA GLU A 1102 46.06 -10.34 26.70
C GLU A 1102 44.65 -10.12 26.15
N LEU A 1103 43.63 -10.58 26.90
CA LEU A 1103 42.22 -10.36 26.55
C LEU A 1103 41.91 -8.86 26.66
N LEU A 1104 41.45 -8.26 25.57
CA LEU A 1104 41.08 -6.85 25.48
C LEU A 1104 39.66 -6.61 26.00
N TYR A 1105 38.70 -7.37 25.48
CA TYR A 1105 37.29 -7.33 25.85
C TYR A 1105 36.58 -8.58 25.32
N THR A 1106 35.37 -8.83 25.83
CA THR A 1106 34.45 -9.85 25.27
C THR A 1106 33.16 -9.20 24.81
N ILE A 1107 32.56 -9.69 23.72
CA ILE A 1107 31.23 -9.28 23.28
C ILE A 1107 30.32 -10.51 23.24
N GLU A 1108 29.21 -10.48 23.95
CA GLU A 1108 28.15 -11.48 23.82
C GLU A 1108 27.23 -11.11 22.66
N PHE A 1109 27.02 -12.03 21.71
CA PHE A 1109 26.11 -11.84 20.56
C PHE A 1109 24.92 -12.79 20.60
N TYR A 1110 23.79 -12.33 20.08
CA TYR A 1110 22.61 -13.14 19.82
C TYR A 1110 22.15 -12.95 18.39
N TYR A 1111 22.57 -13.89 17.52
CA TYR A 1111 22.29 -13.89 16.08
C TYR A 1111 22.62 -12.52 15.45
N GLY A 1112 23.89 -12.13 15.54
CA GLY A 1112 24.47 -10.92 14.96
C GLY A 1112 24.28 -9.67 15.81
N SER A 1113 23.32 -9.69 16.73
CA SER A 1113 22.99 -8.53 17.55
C SER A 1113 23.76 -8.59 18.88
N PRO A 1114 24.63 -7.63 19.20
CA PRO A 1114 25.38 -7.64 20.44
C PRO A 1114 24.49 -7.34 21.67
N ILE A 1115 24.78 -8.02 22.78
CA ILE A 1115 24.09 -7.93 24.07
C ILE A 1115 24.96 -7.24 25.13
N GLN A 1116 26.25 -7.51 25.17
CA GLN A 1116 27.10 -6.90 26.19
C GLN A 1116 28.56 -6.91 25.76
N LYS A 1117 29.26 -5.80 25.99
CA LYS A 1117 30.71 -5.71 25.94
C LYS A 1117 31.24 -5.65 27.38
N LYS A 1118 32.07 -6.62 27.77
CA LYS A 1118 32.69 -6.70 29.11
C LYS A 1118 34.18 -6.44 29.03
#